data_AF-A0A922CMY4-F1
#
_entry.id   AF-A0A922CMY4-F1
#
_cell.length_a   1.000
_cell.length_b   1.000
_cell.length_c   1.000
_cell.angle_alpha   90.00
_cell.angle_beta   90.00
_cell.angle_gamma   90.00
#
_symmetry.space_group_name_H-M   'P 1'
#
loop_
_entity.id
_entity.type
_entity.pdbx_description
1 polymer ?
#
loop_
_entity_poly.entity_id
_entity_poly.type
_entity_poly.pdbx_seq_one_letter_code
_entity_poly.pdbx_strand_id
1 'polypeptide(L)'
;MGSQWLTMGASLMRIPVFAAAIERCRAVLEPRGVDIIRILTKRDKSIFDNILNSFVGISAMQIGLTDVLKTLEIIPDNLIGHSLGELGCAYADGCLTAEEMILASYYRGLVSIEAELPKGAMAAVGLGYKNVCHICPPEIDVACHNSSESCTISGPYEDVKKFIAQLNSRGIFAKEVYTWNIAYHSRYIAQLGDKLLVKMKEILTTPKLRSKKWLATSVPPENWHKPETQYCSAEYFTNNLLSFVYFEEVATRIPLEAIVIEIAPHGLMQAILRRSHEYCIHVPLTRRNHDDIPDFLLNAIGKLYQSGLNPKIEALYPKVTFPVSTETPILSHLVEWEHQENWLLRERMSEDLKPTSSREIFLSVHEDKWSFIKEHVRDGIAAVPEAAILFLVWESLGLSQGINYKNLSVCFTNVKFKSAINAVMEDALRININILKGSGKFEVTWKDVIISTGYIHASKVELLHDYVNILETEECDKKLNSNDVYTIMNLRGHSYGLKMQTIDWCNLKRNKAQVKWNGEWIVFLDALLQLGALSTDYTDVAIPVYINKLFIDTAKHKESDDGKYNVAVMGNDEKIIRSDNIEIHNIVFQRKPMMKGDDIVPQNLVIKKTNDPIYSNQENDYAEEMKLTSMGYGDFDKLYWTTFKDTKSDTSLEVFYAGISIRDWYKIMGSKPECDSFGMYYSGINKRNERVMGVVSSGAMATSVEPDSDLLWPVPEDWSLEDAATVPMPYLLAYYVLTIRIKIQKHHSILIMDGATPIGQAFISICLDLGCNVFTAVSNFEKKKLLLEIFPNLKENNTIDYSTTEIKPVISANNTKSSCNILAKCGYGVPLETEIRCIDECGILLHFIEDPKSIEFGMDVLNLSRSLCLVHLPNVFKPDHLHERKLLQRVIGEGIARGVVRPLQHVVFRPPDVSKAFQLFSSDKFIGQVLVDMKTIQKHHLCALPRITAHPKEIHIIINDASDLGLLIVDKLVNRGARNLVLHCTTQSGYLQYKLDSWENSGVFVTLCSDELLDKNSCITFIEKSKTKGPVHSIFVVETMKPNYTEFYKIDKKILRESDILQASIVDNLDEVSSELCPGLRSFVVIALTPVDKNDRILFERQKTCQLRRQRGLPSIVFQIELSNQQTDNIEKLLINTSAQQLSSMVKSLELAMEYGRDDIFKTNNEQPFVNFKKKLTKILGIKNDDEYVSNKTLKDLGITTLLLKEINILINTVYGFNYAPEQLQNKTVQRK
;
A
#
# COMPACT_ATOMS: atom_id res chain seq x y z
N MET A 1 29.80 24.34 -49.03
CA MET A 1 31.02 25.18 -49.15
C MET A 1 31.49 25.54 -47.74
N GLY A 2 32.80 25.68 -47.50
CA GLY A 2 33.39 25.98 -46.17
C GLY A 2 33.93 24.76 -45.42
N SER A 3 33.69 23.54 -45.92
CA SER A 3 34.14 22.27 -45.34
C SER A 3 35.59 21.93 -45.72
N GLN A 4 36.14 22.53 -46.77
CA GLN A 4 37.50 22.29 -47.26
C GLN A 4 38.58 22.64 -46.23
N TRP A 5 39.72 21.95 -46.30
CA TRP A 5 40.90 22.20 -45.48
C TRP A 5 42.15 21.60 -46.13
N LEU A 6 43.33 22.00 -45.67
CA LEU A 6 44.60 21.52 -46.22
C LEU A 6 44.74 20.02 -46.03
N THR A 7 45.23 19.31 -47.04
CA THR A 7 45.47 17.86 -46.96
C THR A 7 44.22 17.01 -46.72
N MET A 8 43.02 17.53 -47.03
CA MET A 8 41.74 16.87 -46.72
C MET A 8 41.55 15.48 -47.31
N GLY A 9 42.24 15.14 -48.41
CA GLY A 9 42.21 13.82 -49.02
C GLY A 9 43.51 13.02 -48.86
N ALA A 10 44.56 13.60 -48.25
CA ALA A 10 45.91 13.05 -48.31
C ALA A 10 46.04 11.64 -47.72
N SER A 11 45.51 11.45 -46.50
CA SER A 11 45.56 10.15 -45.82
C SER A 11 44.52 9.17 -46.35
N LEU A 12 43.39 9.66 -46.90
CA LEU A 12 42.34 8.84 -47.50
C LEU A 12 42.76 8.14 -48.79
N MET A 13 43.81 8.62 -49.47
CA MET A 13 44.40 7.92 -50.62
C MET A 13 44.95 6.52 -50.27
N ARG A 14 45.09 6.18 -48.98
CA ARG A 14 45.42 4.80 -48.55
C ARG A 14 44.28 3.81 -48.76
N ILE A 15 43.05 4.29 -48.92
CA ILE A 15 41.87 3.46 -49.21
C ILE A 15 41.78 3.31 -50.74
N PRO A 16 41.95 2.09 -51.30
CA PRO A 16 42.07 1.92 -52.76
C PRO A 16 40.87 2.45 -53.54
N VAL A 17 39.65 2.25 -53.01
CA VAL A 17 38.40 2.73 -53.61
C VAL A 17 38.38 4.25 -53.70
N PHE A 18 38.77 4.93 -52.62
CA PHE A 18 38.85 6.39 -52.60
C PHE A 18 39.91 6.90 -53.57
N ALA A 19 41.11 6.30 -53.58
CA ALA A 19 42.18 6.68 -54.50
C ALA A 19 41.79 6.51 -55.97
N ALA A 20 41.10 5.41 -56.32
CA ALA A 20 40.60 5.17 -57.65
C ALA A 20 39.55 6.21 -58.08
N ALA A 21 38.69 6.65 -57.16
CA ALA A 21 37.74 7.73 -57.43
C ALA A 21 38.43 9.08 -57.70
N ILE A 22 39.45 9.43 -56.90
CA ILE A 22 40.24 10.64 -57.12
C ILE A 22 41.01 10.58 -58.44
N GLU A 23 41.51 9.41 -58.83
CA GLU A 23 42.20 9.23 -60.12
C GLU A 23 41.27 9.47 -61.31
N ARG A 24 40.00 9.04 -61.24
CA ARG A 24 38.99 9.40 -62.26
C ARG A 24 38.77 10.92 -62.32
N CYS A 25 38.70 11.59 -61.17
CA CYS A 25 38.62 13.06 -61.13
C CYS A 25 39.86 13.72 -61.76
N ARG A 26 41.07 13.18 -61.50
CA ARG A 26 42.34 13.68 -62.04
C ARG A 26 42.36 13.61 -63.56
N ALA A 27 42.00 12.46 -64.13
CA ALA A 27 41.98 12.25 -65.58
C ALA A 27 41.09 13.26 -66.33
N VAL A 28 40.03 13.75 -65.68
CA VAL A 28 39.09 14.73 -66.25
C VAL A 28 39.57 16.18 -66.09
N LEU A 29 40.22 16.49 -64.97
CA LEU A 29 40.64 17.84 -64.59
C LEU A 29 42.03 18.24 -65.10
N GLU A 30 42.94 17.28 -65.24
CA GLU A 30 44.32 17.54 -65.69
C GLU A 30 44.38 18.20 -67.09
N PRO A 31 43.62 17.76 -68.11
CA PRO A 31 43.57 18.44 -69.41
C PRO A 31 43.08 19.89 -69.37
N ARG A 32 42.44 20.28 -68.25
CA ARG A 32 41.89 21.63 -68.00
C ARG A 32 42.78 22.46 -67.09
N GLY A 33 44.01 21.98 -66.81
CA GLY A 33 45.00 22.71 -66.02
C GLY A 33 44.79 22.63 -64.50
N VAL A 34 43.97 21.69 -64.01
CA VAL A 34 43.67 21.54 -62.58
C VAL A 34 44.26 20.24 -62.04
N ASP A 35 45.21 20.38 -61.12
CA ASP A 35 45.85 19.25 -60.42
C ASP A 35 45.09 18.94 -59.11
N ILE A 36 44.12 18.03 -59.20
CA ILE A 36 43.29 17.62 -58.05
C ILE A 36 44.11 16.92 -56.96
N ILE A 37 45.17 16.19 -57.32
CA ILE A 37 46.04 15.51 -56.36
C ILE A 37 46.76 16.55 -55.51
N ARG A 38 47.32 17.58 -56.14
CA ARG A 38 47.93 18.71 -55.42
C ARG A 38 46.93 19.40 -54.50
N ILE A 39 45.70 19.64 -54.95
CA ILE A 39 44.65 20.29 -54.14
C ILE A 39 44.34 19.47 -52.88
N LEU A 40 44.27 18.14 -52.99
CA LEU A 40 43.90 17.26 -51.88
C LEU A 40 45.06 16.92 -50.93
N THR A 41 46.30 17.02 -51.38
CA THR A 41 47.47 16.45 -50.66
C THR A 41 48.48 17.48 -50.15
N LYS A 42 48.58 18.68 -50.74
CA LYS A 42 49.66 19.63 -50.43
C LYS A 42 49.30 20.54 -49.25
N ARG A 43 50.29 20.85 -48.41
CA ARG A 43 50.17 21.74 -47.23
C ARG A 43 50.42 23.21 -47.57
N ASP A 44 49.71 23.73 -48.57
CA ASP A 44 49.87 25.12 -49.01
C ASP A 44 48.55 25.89 -48.84
N LYS A 45 48.55 26.89 -47.95
CA LYS A 45 47.37 27.70 -47.63
C LYS A 45 46.81 28.44 -48.84
N SER A 46 47.67 28.82 -49.78
CA SER A 46 47.28 29.57 -50.98
C SER A 46 46.48 28.74 -51.98
N ILE A 47 46.47 27.40 -51.84
CA ILE A 47 45.70 26.52 -52.74
C ILE A 47 44.23 26.91 -52.76
N PHE A 48 43.66 27.22 -51.60
CA PHE A 48 42.25 27.56 -51.54
C PHE A 48 41.99 29.03 -51.87
N ASP A 49 42.99 29.91 -52.01
CA ASP A 49 42.77 31.30 -52.50
C ASP A 49 42.09 31.32 -53.88
N ASN A 50 42.20 30.23 -54.63
CA ASN A 50 41.39 29.95 -55.79
C ASN A 50 40.12 29.18 -55.40
N ILE A 51 38.96 29.82 -55.53
CA ILE A 51 37.64 29.22 -55.21
C ILE A 51 37.35 27.96 -56.04
N LEU A 52 37.84 27.86 -57.28
CA LEU A 52 37.65 26.66 -58.11
C LEU A 52 38.23 25.43 -57.42
N ASN A 53 39.38 25.57 -56.75
CA ASN A 53 40.01 24.47 -56.00
C ASN A 53 39.13 24.01 -54.83
N SER A 54 38.37 24.91 -54.21
CA SER A 54 37.40 24.56 -53.16
C SER A 54 36.23 23.75 -53.74
N PHE A 55 35.67 24.15 -54.88
CA PHE A 55 34.59 23.42 -55.56
C PHE A 55 35.02 22.00 -55.93
N VAL A 56 36.07 21.86 -56.74
CA VAL A 56 36.52 20.54 -57.21
C VAL A 56 37.05 19.69 -56.07
N GLY A 57 37.71 20.29 -55.07
CA GLY A 57 38.22 19.57 -53.91
C GLY A 57 37.10 18.98 -53.05
N ILE A 58 36.05 19.75 -52.75
CA ILE A 58 34.87 19.25 -52.00
C ILE A 58 34.18 18.15 -52.80
N SER A 59 33.95 18.36 -54.10
CA SER A 59 33.27 17.37 -54.94
C SER A 59 34.07 16.08 -55.08
N ALA A 60 35.40 16.15 -55.27
CA ALA A 60 36.25 14.96 -55.34
C ALA A 60 36.21 14.14 -54.03
N MET A 61 36.24 14.82 -52.88
CA MET A 61 36.04 14.17 -51.58
C MET A 61 34.67 13.50 -51.46
N GLN A 62 33.60 14.18 -51.90
CA GLN A 62 32.25 13.61 -51.88
C GLN A 62 32.11 12.38 -52.80
N ILE A 63 32.69 12.42 -54.00
CA ILE A 63 32.74 11.28 -54.93
C ILE A 63 33.44 10.10 -54.26
N GLY A 64 34.65 10.31 -53.74
CA GLY A 64 35.43 9.24 -53.13
C GLY A 64 34.77 8.64 -51.88
N LEU A 65 34.18 9.46 -51.01
CA LEU A 65 33.47 8.97 -49.82
C LEU A 65 32.17 8.23 -50.20
N THR A 66 31.45 8.71 -51.21
CA THR A 66 30.24 8.04 -51.72
C THR A 66 30.59 6.67 -52.30
N ASP A 67 31.70 6.56 -53.04
CA ASP A 67 32.18 5.28 -53.57
C ASP A 67 32.56 4.30 -52.47
N VAL A 68 33.19 4.77 -51.38
CA VAL A 68 33.47 3.93 -50.22
C VAL A 68 32.18 3.40 -49.61
N LEU A 69 31.19 4.27 -49.34
CA LEU A 69 29.90 3.83 -48.80
C LEU A 69 29.18 2.83 -49.73
N LYS A 70 29.18 3.10 -51.03
CA LYS A 70 28.58 2.23 -52.04
C LYS A 70 29.27 0.86 -52.11
N THR A 71 30.59 0.84 -51.98
CA THR A 71 31.39 -0.40 -51.95
C THR A 71 31.12 -1.23 -50.70
N LEU A 72 30.82 -0.56 -49.58
CA LEU A 72 30.37 -1.19 -48.34
C LEU A 72 28.89 -1.60 -48.36
N GLU A 73 28.19 -1.42 -49.48
CA GLU A 73 26.74 -1.66 -49.65
C GLU A 73 25.85 -0.84 -48.70
N ILE A 74 26.33 0.33 -48.29
CA ILE A 74 25.52 1.30 -47.55
C ILE A 74 24.71 2.12 -48.56
N ILE A 75 23.46 1.72 -48.78
CA ILE A 75 22.55 2.34 -49.74
C ILE A 75 21.65 3.35 -49.01
N PRO A 76 21.60 4.62 -49.45
CA PRO A 76 20.75 5.62 -48.82
C PRO A 76 19.26 5.39 -49.13
N ASP A 77 18.43 5.55 -48.11
CA ASP A 77 16.96 5.63 -48.26
C ASP A 77 16.52 7.00 -48.75
N ASN A 78 17.17 8.05 -48.26
CA ASN A 78 16.93 9.44 -48.63
C ASN A 78 18.26 10.17 -48.84
N LEU A 79 18.26 11.14 -49.76
CA LEU A 79 19.39 11.97 -50.14
C LEU A 79 18.98 13.44 -50.02
N ILE A 80 19.72 14.21 -49.22
CA ILE A 80 19.50 15.65 -49.02
C ILE A 80 20.84 16.37 -49.23
N GLY A 81 20.89 17.28 -50.19
CA GLY A 81 22.10 18.05 -50.50
C GLY A 81 21.99 19.47 -49.97
N HIS A 82 23.08 20.02 -49.45
CA HIS A 82 23.16 21.44 -49.06
C HIS A 82 24.00 22.20 -50.08
N SER A 83 23.38 23.12 -50.84
CA SER A 83 24.07 23.91 -51.88
C SER A 83 24.83 23.00 -52.86
N LEU A 84 26.17 23.13 -52.94
CA LEU A 84 27.07 22.29 -53.72
C LEU A 84 26.87 20.78 -53.49
N GLY A 85 26.43 20.40 -52.28
CA GLY A 85 26.15 19.01 -51.93
C GLY A 85 25.06 18.36 -52.78
N GLU A 86 24.19 19.12 -53.47
CA GLU A 86 23.22 18.55 -54.41
C GLU A 86 23.89 17.86 -55.61
N LEU A 87 25.12 18.27 -56.01
CA LEU A 87 25.90 17.51 -56.99
C LEU A 87 26.28 16.12 -56.45
N GLY A 88 26.62 16.04 -55.15
CA GLY A 88 26.88 14.78 -54.45
C GLY A 88 25.64 13.89 -54.36
N CYS A 89 24.47 14.46 -54.10
CA CYS A 89 23.21 13.73 -54.14
C CYS A 89 22.92 13.17 -55.54
N ALA A 90 23.14 13.97 -56.58
CA ALA A 90 22.92 13.51 -57.95
C ALA A 90 23.85 12.36 -58.35
N TYR A 91 25.09 12.35 -57.86
CA TYR A 91 26.01 11.23 -58.03
C TYR A 91 25.58 10.00 -57.23
N ALA A 92 25.22 10.17 -55.96
CA ALA A 92 24.73 9.08 -55.11
C ALA A 92 23.41 8.46 -55.62
N ASP A 93 22.56 9.27 -56.24
CA ASP A 93 21.30 8.87 -56.89
C ASP A 93 21.53 8.14 -58.23
N GLY A 94 22.75 8.18 -58.77
CA GLY A 94 23.10 7.64 -60.10
C GLY A 94 22.69 8.54 -61.28
N CYS A 95 22.19 9.74 -61.01
CA CYS A 95 21.86 10.73 -62.03
C CYS A 95 23.12 11.25 -62.74
N LEU A 96 24.20 11.52 -62.00
CA LEU A 96 25.49 11.93 -62.55
C LEU A 96 26.53 10.80 -62.46
N THR A 97 27.44 10.77 -63.42
CA THR A 97 28.73 10.07 -63.34
C THR A 97 29.73 10.87 -62.51
N ALA A 98 30.87 10.26 -62.15
CA ALA A 98 31.91 10.96 -61.40
C ALA A 98 32.51 12.10 -62.24
N GLU A 99 32.65 11.86 -63.54
CA GLU A 99 33.13 12.77 -64.57
C GLU A 99 32.18 13.97 -64.74
N GLU A 100 30.87 13.72 -64.86
CA GLU A 100 29.87 14.79 -64.93
C GLU A 100 29.81 15.61 -63.63
N MET A 101 29.85 14.95 -62.46
CA MET A 101 29.83 15.64 -61.16
C MET A 101 31.05 16.54 -60.98
N ILE A 102 32.26 16.05 -61.30
CA ILE A 102 33.48 16.84 -61.12
C ILE A 102 33.57 17.99 -62.14
N LEU A 103 33.09 17.79 -63.38
CA LEU A 103 33.01 18.86 -64.38
C LEU A 103 31.96 19.90 -64.03
N ALA A 104 30.79 19.49 -63.53
CA ALA A 104 29.78 20.41 -63.04
C ALA A 104 30.34 21.30 -61.92
N SER A 105 31.11 20.72 -61.00
CA SER A 105 31.81 21.46 -59.95
C SER A 105 32.90 22.39 -60.50
N TYR A 106 33.70 21.91 -61.46
CA TYR A 106 34.72 22.72 -62.15
C TYR A 106 34.12 23.95 -62.83
N TYR A 107 33.06 23.78 -63.63
CA TYR A 107 32.42 24.89 -64.32
C TYR A 107 31.74 25.87 -63.37
N ARG A 108 31.16 25.42 -62.25
CA ARG A 108 30.68 26.31 -61.19
C ARG A 108 31.81 27.18 -60.64
N GLY A 109 32.97 26.59 -60.38
CA GLY A 109 34.16 27.34 -59.95
C GLY A 109 34.70 28.29 -61.02
N LEU A 110 34.77 27.85 -62.28
CA LEU A 110 35.31 28.63 -63.39
C LEU A 110 34.48 29.89 -63.66
N VAL A 111 33.15 29.76 -63.77
CA VAL A 111 32.29 30.93 -64.00
C VAL A 111 32.33 31.91 -62.83
N SER A 112 32.57 31.45 -61.60
CA SER A 112 32.74 32.32 -60.43
C SER A 112 34.05 33.13 -60.48
N ILE A 113 35.08 32.67 -61.19
CA ILE A 113 36.35 33.37 -61.36
C ILE A 113 36.30 34.32 -62.56
N GLU A 114 35.65 33.89 -63.66
CA GLU A 114 35.56 34.67 -64.90
C GLU A 114 34.53 35.80 -64.86
N ALA A 115 33.68 35.86 -63.84
CA ALA A 115 32.66 36.88 -63.71
C ALA A 115 33.09 38.03 -62.78
N GLU A 116 32.92 39.26 -63.25
CA GLU A 116 33.11 40.47 -62.45
C GLU A 116 31.88 40.71 -61.57
N LEU A 117 31.90 40.15 -60.36
CA LEU A 117 30.81 40.27 -59.38
C LEU A 117 31.06 41.41 -58.39
N PRO A 118 30.00 42.04 -57.85
CA PRO A 118 30.15 42.96 -56.73
C PRO A 118 30.71 42.22 -55.52
N LYS A 119 31.53 42.91 -54.72
CA LYS A 119 32.13 42.37 -53.51
C LYS A 119 31.04 41.99 -52.50
N GLY A 120 30.79 40.70 -52.32
CA GLY A 120 29.79 40.14 -51.41
C GLY A 120 30.40 39.41 -50.22
N ALA A 121 29.56 39.01 -49.27
CA ALA A 121 29.92 38.13 -48.16
C ALA A 121 28.74 37.23 -47.78
N MET A 122 29.04 36.12 -47.12
CA MET A 122 28.06 35.26 -46.48
C MET A 122 28.35 35.14 -44.98
N ALA A 123 27.31 34.97 -44.16
CA ALA A 123 27.49 34.80 -42.73
C ALA A 123 26.49 33.80 -42.14
N ALA A 124 26.96 32.93 -41.25
CA ALA A 124 26.10 32.05 -40.47
C ALA A 124 25.54 32.83 -39.27
N VAL A 125 24.23 32.76 -39.07
CA VAL A 125 23.50 33.45 -38.01
C VAL A 125 22.77 32.42 -37.13
N GLY A 126 22.82 32.61 -35.81
CA GLY A 126 22.16 31.79 -34.80
C GLY A 126 20.67 32.15 -34.61
N LEU A 127 19.96 32.40 -35.71
CA LEU A 127 18.51 32.57 -35.77
C LEU A 127 17.99 31.83 -37.01
N GLY A 128 16.82 31.20 -36.91
CA GLY A 128 16.16 30.59 -38.07
C GLY A 128 15.55 31.61 -39.02
N TYR A 129 15.14 31.14 -40.20
CA TYR A 129 14.61 31.97 -41.27
C TYR A 129 13.45 32.88 -40.81
N LYS A 130 12.47 32.31 -40.08
CA LYS A 130 11.28 33.04 -39.60
C LYS A 130 11.61 34.23 -38.71
N ASN A 131 12.74 34.20 -38.01
CA ASN A 131 13.14 35.28 -37.10
C ASN A 131 14.07 36.27 -37.80
N VAL A 132 14.99 35.78 -38.64
CA VAL A 132 16.01 36.62 -39.27
C VAL A 132 15.44 37.46 -40.42
N CYS A 133 14.44 36.97 -41.16
CA CYS A 133 13.89 37.65 -42.33
C CYS A 133 13.24 39.00 -41.98
N HIS A 134 12.70 39.13 -40.77
CA HIS A 134 12.07 40.37 -40.28
C HIS A 134 13.07 41.45 -39.85
N ILE A 135 14.33 41.08 -39.59
CA ILE A 135 15.38 41.99 -39.12
C ILE A 135 16.50 42.20 -40.14
N CYS A 136 16.53 41.41 -41.22
CA CYS A 136 17.48 41.57 -42.32
C CYS A 136 17.25 42.91 -43.06
N PRO A 137 18.32 43.69 -43.30
CA PRO A 137 18.28 44.82 -44.21
C PRO A 137 17.82 44.38 -45.63
N PRO A 138 17.16 45.25 -46.41
CA PRO A 138 16.65 44.91 -47.73
C PRO A 138 17.74 44.52 -48.74
N GLU A 139 18.99 44.90 -48.49
CA GLU A 139 20.19 44.56 -49.27
C GLU A 139 20.74 43.14 -48.97
N ILE A 140 20.27 42.47 -47.91
CA ILE A 140 20.77 41.17 -47.48
C ILE A 140 19.69 40.10 -47.69
N ASP A 141 20.01 39.09 -48.50
CA ASP A 141 19.16 37.94 -48.73
C ASP A 141 19.44 36.84 -47.67
N VAL A 142 18.42 36.07 -47.29
CA VAL A 142 18.62 34.85 -46.48
C VAL A 142 18.87 33.68 -47.44
N ALA A 143 20.14 33.34 -47.61
CA ALA A 143 20.62 32.37 -48.61
C ALA A 143 20.35 30.90 -48.26
N CYS A 144 20.47 30.51 -46.99
CA CYS A 144 20.27 29.12 -46.56
C CYS A 144 19.44 29.04 -45.29
N HIS A 145 18.37 28.25 -45.32
CA HIS A 145 17.53 27.94 -44.16
C HIS A 145 18.08 26.64 -43.57
N ASN A 146 18.89 26.68 -42.50
CA ASN A 146 19.59 25.48 -42.02
C ASN A 146 18.82 24.74 -40.91
N SER A 147 18.14 25.48 -40.03
CA SER A 147 17.25 24.96 -38.97
C SER A 147 16.41 26.10 -38.38
N SER A 148 15.46 25.78 -37.50
CA SER A 148 14.64 26.76 -36.76
C SER A 148 15.44 27.78 -35.96
N GLU A 149 16.72 27.50 -35.67
CA GLU A 149 17.63 28.36 -34.93
C GLU A 149 18.89 28.76 -35.72
N SER A 150 18.98 28.43 -37.02
CA SER A 150 20.16 28.76 -37.82
C SER A 150 19.86 29.02 -39.29
N CYS A 151 20.40 30.11 -39.81
CA CYS A 151 20.38 30.45 -41.22
C CYS A 151 21.74 30.97 -41.69
N THR A 152 21.90 31.07 -43.02
CA THR A 152 23.04 31.76 -43.63
C THR A 152 22.52 32.94 -44.44
N ILE A 153 23.01 34.15 -44.15
CA ILE A 153 22.70 35.37 -44.90
C ILE A 153 23.76 35.63 -45.97
N SER A 154 23.39 36.34 -47.04
CA SER A 154 24.23 36.62 -48.20
C SER A 154 23.90 37.98 -48.81
N GLY A 155 24.91 38.80 -49.08
CA GLY A 155 24.71 40.16 -49.60
C GLY A 155 26.02 40.92 -49.81
N PRO A 156 25.97 42.25 -50.03
CA PRO A 156 27.17 43.08 -50.21
C PRO A 156 28.07 43.04 -48.97
N TYR A 157 29.39 43.04 -49.18
CA TYR A 157 30.38 42.81 -48.12
C TYR A 157 30.24 43.79 -46.94
N GLU A 158 30.10 45.09 -47.22
CA GLU A 158 30.00 46.11 -46.16
C GLU A 158 28.69 46.03 -45.38
N ASP A 159 27.57 45.70 -46.03
CA ASP A 159 26.27 45.61 -45.38
C ASP A 159 26.17 44.36 -44.50
N VAL A 160 26.66 43.21 -45.00
CA VAL A 160 26.78 41.98 -44.20
C VAL A 160 27.69 42.20 -43.00
N LYS A 161 28.84 42.85 -43.16
CA LYS A 161 29.77 43.13 -42.06
C LYS A 161 29.16 44.04 -40.99
N LYS A 162 28.45 45.10 -41.38
CA LYS A 162 27.71 45.98 -40.45
C LYS A 162 26.63 45.19 -39.71
N PHE A 163 25.89 44.35 -40.42
CA PHE A 163 24.81 43.57 -39.81
C PHE A 163 25.33 42.49 -38.85
N ILE A 164 26.45 41.83 -39.16
CA ILE A 164 27.15 40.93 -38.21
C ILE A 164 27.50 41.65 -36.91
N ALA A 165 28.07 42.86 -37.00
CA ALA A 165 28.42 43.65 -35.82
C ALA A 165 27.16 44.03 -35.00
N GLN A 166 26.05 44.35 -35.66
CA GLN A 166 24.77 44.63 -35.03
C GLN A 166 24.15 43.39 -34.35
N LEU A 167 24.25 42.21 -34.95
CA LEU A 167 23.73 40.98 -34.35
C LEU A 167 24.57 40.57 -33.14
N ASN A 168 25.90 40.63 -33.25
CA ASN A 168 26.80 40.29 -32.15
C ASN A 168 26.64 41.26 -30.95
N SER A 169 26.37 42.55 -31.18
CA SER A 169 26.09 43.50 -30.08
C SER A 169 24.76 43.21 -29.36
N ARG A 170 23.84 42.48 -30.00
CA ARG A 170 22.60 41.99 -29.40
C ARG A 170 22.72 40.59 -28.80
N GLY A 171 23.93 40.03 -28.73
CA GLY A 171 24.19 38.68 -28.21
C GLY A 171 23.78 37.55 -29.15
N ILE A 172 23.44 37.84 -30.40
CA ILE A 172 23.07 36.84 -31.41
C ILE A 172 24.35 36.40 -32.13
N PHE A 173 24.59 35.09 -32.20
CA PHE A 173 25.74 34.53 -32.93
C PHE A 173 25.66 34.92 -34.41
N ALA A 174 26.65 35.67 -34.90
CA ALA A 174 26.82 35.94 -36.32
C ALA A 174 28.31 35.85 -36.70
N LYS A 175 28.66 34.99 -37.65
CA LYS A 175 30.04 34.77 -38.09
C LYS A 175 30.13 34.68 -39.61
N GLU A 176 31.07 35.43 -40.17
CA GLU A 176 31.38 35.39 -41.60
C GLU A 176 31.85 34.00 -42.04
N VAL A 177 31.34 33.55 -43.17
CA VAL A 177 31.76 32.34 -43.88
C VAL A 177 32.59 32.80 -45.07
N TYR A 178 33.84 32.35 -45.14
CA TYR A 178 34.74 32.79 -46.21
C TYR A 178 34.29 32.24 -47.57
N THR A 179 33.85 33.14 -48.45
CA THR A 179 33.30 32.82 -49.78
C THR A 179 33.93 33.65 -50.91
N TRP A 180 35.21 34.01 -50.79
CA TRP A 180 35.98 34.72 -51.83
C TRP A 180 35.32 36.00 -52.33
N ASN A 181 34.73 36.76 -51.41
CA ASN A 181 33.95 37.96 -51.71
C ASN A 181 32.74 37.73 -52.64
N ILE A 182 32.16 36.52 -52.67
CA ILE A 182 30.98 36.19 -53.48
C ILE A 182 29.79 35.90 -52.56
N ALA A 183 28.65 36.52 -52.88
CA ALA A 183 27.37 36.34 -52.21
C ALA A 183 26.56 35.22 -52.88
N TYR A 184 26.87 33.94 -52.61
CA TYR A 184 26.14 32.82 -53.20
C TYR A 184 24.67 32.76 -52.76
N HIS A 185 23.82 32.14 -53.57
CA HIS A 185 22.38 31.98 -53.32
C HIS A 185 21.67 33.32 -53.05
N SER A 186 22.06 34.36 -53.78
CA SER A 186 21.51 35.71 -53.68
C SER A 186 21.30 36.30 -55.07
N ARG A 187 20.57 37.42 -55.12
CA ARG A 187 20.36 38.17 -56.37
C ARG A 187 21.67 38.66 -57.03
N TYR A 188 22.75 38.80 -56.27
CA TYR A 188 24.01 39.39 -56.75
C TYR A 188 24.82 38.48 -57.67
N ILE A 189 24.49 37.19 -57.74
CA ILE A 189 25.15 36.21 -58.61
C ILE A 189 24.31 35.85 -59.84
N ALA A 190 23.19 36.55 -60.10
CA ALA A 190 22.29 36.25 -61.22
C ALA A 190 23.01 36.16 -62.58
N GLN A 191 24.01 37.03 -62.82
CA GLN A 191 24.82 37.04 -64.05
C GLN A 191 25.67 35.77 -64.27
N LEU A 192 25.89 34.96 -63.23
CA LEU A 192 26.55 33.66 -63.37
C LEU A 192 25.64 32.63 -64.07
N GLY A 193 24.32 32.82 -63.99
CA GLY A 193 23.32 31.87 -64.45
C GLY A 193 23.47 31.50 -65.92
N ASP A 194 23.52 32.50 -66.81
CA ASP A 194 23.58 32.27 -68.25
C ASP A 194 24.89 31.60 -68.67
N LYS A 195 26.02 32.07 -68.12
CA LYS A 195 27.36 31.50 -68.38
C LYS A 195 27.43 30.05 -67.90
N LEU A 196 26.91 29.78 -66.70
CA LEU A 196 26.89 28.43 -66.14
C LEU A 196 25.98 27.51 -66.94
N LEU A 197 24.80 27.97 -67.35
CA LEU A 197 23.85 27.15 -68.10
C LEU A 197 24.43 26.67 -69.42
N VAL A 198 25.15 27.55 -70.15
CA VAL A 198 25.85 27.16 -71.38
C VAL A 198 26.85 26.04 -71.11
N LYS A 199 27.69 26.19 -70.08
CA LYS A 199 28.69 25.17 -69.72
C LYS A 199 28.08 23.88 -69.19
N MET A 200 26.99 23.97 -68.43
CA MET A 200 26.26 22.80 -67.92
C MET A 200 25.59 22.03 -69.06
N LYS A 201 25.11 22.70 -70.12
CA LYS A 201 24.54 22.03 -71.31
C LYS A 201 25.59 21.29 -72.14
N GLU A 202 26.86 21.72 -72.10
CA GLU A 202 27.97 21.00 -72.75
C GLU A 202 28.22 19.63 -72.10
N ILE A 203 27.95 19.50 -70.79
CA ILE A 203 28.21 18.25 -70.05
C ILE A 203 26.95 17.41 -69.78
N LEU A 204 25.81 18.03 -69.50
CA LEU A 204 24.55 17.36 -69.19
C LEU A 204 23.65 17.34 -70.42
N THR A 205 24.06 16.59 -71.45
CA THR A 205 23.36 16.53 -72.74
C THR A 205 22.04 15.77 -72.68
N THR A 206 21.92 14.81 -71.75
CA THR A 206 20.71 13.99 -71.58
C THR A 206 20.28 13.99 -70.10
N PRO A 207 19.31 14.84 -69.70
CA PRO A 207 18.83 14.90 -68.33
C PRO A 207 18.22 13.57 -67.87
N LYS A 208 18.66 13.05 -66.72
CA LYS A 208 18.09 11.84 -66.11
C LYS A 208 17.00 12.19 -65.11
N LEU A 209 16.00 11.32 -64.97
CA LEU A 209 14.95 11.47 -63.96
C LEU A 209 15.53 11.24 -62.56
N ARG A 210 15.29 12.18 -61.64
CA ARG A 210 15.71 12.09 -60.24
C ARG A 210 14.87 11.03 -59.53
N SER A 211 15.50 10.19 -58.70
CA SER A 211 14.72 9.24 -57.90
C SER A 211 13.93 9.94 -56.80
N LYS A 212 12.88 9.27 -56.29
CA LYS A 212 12.10 9.77 -55.15
C LYS A 212 12.91 9.89 -53.85
N LYS A 213 14.08 9.25 -53.78
CA LYS A 213 14.99 9.30 -52.63
C LYS A 213 15.66 10.67 -52.50
N TRP A 214 15.87 11.37 -53.62
CA TRP A 214 16.53 12.67 -53.62
C TRP A 214 15.52 13.80 -53.35
N LEU A 215 15.59 14.34 -52.14
CA LEU A 215 14.81 15.49 -51.71
C LEU A 215 15.55 16.78 -52.09
N ALA A 216 14.97 17.57 -53.00
CA ALA A 216 15.59 18.78 -53.52
C ALA A 216 15.58 19.91 -52.49
N THR A 217 16.70 20.59 -52.29
CA THR A 217 16.79 21.78 -51.42
C THR A 217 16.91 23.08 -52.20
N SER A 218 17.11 23.02 -53.52
CA SER A 218 17.12 24.19 -54.41
C SER A 218 15.75 24.55 -54.98
N VAL A 219 14.74 23.72 -54.71
CA VAL A 219 13.35 23.90 -55.16
C VAL A 219 12.46 23.74 -53.93
N PRO A 220 11.53 24.69 -53.66
CA PRO A 220 10.65 24.57 -52.50
C PRO A 220 9.75 23.33 -52.64
N PRO A 221 9.39 22.66 -51.53
CA PRO A 221 8.68 21.39 -51.56
C PRO A 221 7.36 21.40 -52.34
N GLU A 222 6.66 22.54 -52.39
CA GLU A 222 5.42 22.65 -53.17
C GLU A 222 5.65 22.46 -54.67
N ASN A 223 6.85 22.73 -55.18
CA ASN A 223 7.16 22.73 -56.61
C ASN A 223 7.81 21.44 -57.13
N TRP A 224 8.10 20.45 -56.28
CA TRP A 224 8.79 19.21 -56.69
C TRP A 224 8.04 18.37 -57.73
N HIS A 225 6.73 18.54 -57.86
CA HIS A 225 5.91 17.83 -58.82
C HIS A 225 6.02 18.41 -60.25
N LYS A 226 6.60 19.60 -60.41
CA LYS A 226 6.69 20.27 -61.71
C LYS A 226 7.69 19.56 -62.63
N PRO A 227 7.36 19.34 -63.92
CA PRO A 227 8.21 18.58 -64.85
C PRO A 227 9.65 19.09 -64.93
N GLU A 228 9.88 20.40 -64.85
CA GLU A 228 11.21 21.01 -64.97
C GLU A 228 12.11 20.72 -63.77
N THR A 229 11.53 20.32 -62.63
CA THR A 229 12.23 20.07 -61.36
C THR A 229 12.48 18.57 -61.08
N GLN A 230 11.85 17.69 -61.86
CA GLN A 230 11.96 16.24 -61.73
C GLN A 230 13.23 15.67 -62.38
N TYR A 231 13.85 16.40 -63.30
CA TYR A 231 15.04 15.96 -64.02
C TYR A 231 16.31 16.57 -63.44
N CYS A 232 17.37 15.78 -63.39
CA CYS A 232 18.73 16.20 -63.13
C CYS A 232 19.29 16.85 -64.40
N SER A 233 18.95 18.12 -64.63
CA SER A 233 19.28 18.89 -65.83
C SER A 233 20.30 20.00 -65.58
N ALA A 234 20.81 20.59 -66.67
CA ALA A 234 21.63 21.80 -66.61
C ALA A 234 20.87 22.96 -65.95
N GLU A 235 19.58 23.12 -66.27
CA GLU A 235 18.69 24.11 -65.68
C GLU A 235 18.57 23.92 -64.16
N TYR A 236 18.44 22.67 -63.69
CA TYR A 236 18.35 22.36 -62.26
C TYR A 236 19.59 22.82 -61.50
N PHE A 237 20.80 22.51 -61.98
CA PHE A 237 22.03 22.90 -61.27
C PHE A 237 22.37 24.38 -61.38
N THR A 238 21.95 25.03 -62.47
CA THR A 238 21.99 26.49 -62.57
C THR A 238 21.06 27.12 -61.54
N ASN A 239 19.82 26.62 -61.42
CA ASN A 239 18.89 27.03 -60.37
C ASN A 239 19.45 26.78 -58.96
N ASN A 240 20.08 25.62 -58.71
CA ASN A 240 20.73 25.32 -57.43
C ASN A 240 21.79 26.35 -57.03
N LEU A 241 22.49 27.00 -57.97
CA LEU A 241 23.45 28.06 -57.64
C LEU A 241 22.75 29.36 -57.27
N LEU A 242 21.67 29.70 -57.98
CA LEU A 242 21.02 31.01 -57.93
C LEU A 242 19.97 31.12 -56.82
N SER A 243 19.24 30.02 -56.56
CA SER A 243 18.14 29.97 -55.60
C SER A 243 18.62 29.75 -54.17
N PHE A 244 17.73 30.05 -53.21
CA PHE A 244 17.92 29.76 -51.79
C PHE A 244 18.01 28.25 -51.52
N VAL A 245 18.63 27.90 -50.39
CA VAL A 245 18.75 26.52 -49.92
C VAL A 245 17.70 26.28 -48.83
N TYR A 246 16.63 25.58 -49.18
CA TYR A 246 15.50 25.20 -48.31
C TYR A 246 15.84 23.93 -47.50
N PHE A 247 16.89 23.97 -46.69
CA PHE A 247 17.37 22.77 -45.98
C PHE A 247 16.50 22.44 -44.76
N GLU A 248 16.07 23.43 -43.97
CA GLU A 248 15.18 23.26 -42.81
C GLU A 248 13.86 22.60 -43.22
N GLU A 249 13.23 23.11 -44.28
CA GLU A 249 11.95 22.62 -44.78
C GLU A 249 12.04 21.14 -45.19
N VAL A 250 13.16 20.74 -45.79
CA VAL A 250 13.39 19.36 -46.23
C VAL A 250 13.82 18.47 -45.06
N ALA A 251 14.61 18.98 -44.13
CA ALA A 251 15.09 18.25 -42.97
C ALA A 251 13.94 17.75 -42.09
N THR A 252 12.79 18.45 -42.03
CA THR A 252 11.59 17.97 -41.33
C THR A 252 11.07 16.60 -41.80
N ARG A 253 11.48 16.15 -42.99
CA ARG A 253 11.11 14.83 -43.54
C ARG A 253 12.05 13.70 -43.09
N ILE A 254 13.09 14.01 -42.32
CA ILE A 254 13.99 13.01 -41.73
C ILE A 254 13.22 12.27 -40.61
N PRO A 255 13.12 10.92 -40.66
CA PRO A 255 12.46 10.14 -39.60
C PRO A 255 13.17 10.29 -38.25
N LEU A 256 12.41 10.17 -37.15
CA LEU A 256 12.91 10.42 -35.78
C LEU A 256 14.16 9.59 -35.39
N GLU A 257 14.27 8.34 -35.83
CA GLU A 257 15.37 7.43 -35.48
C GLU A 257 16.32 7.16 -36.67
N ALA A 258 16.38 8.07 -37.64
CA ALA A 258 17.21 7.88 -38.83
C ALA A 258 18.73 7.95 -38.52
N ILE A 259 19.51 7.21 -39.29
CA ILE A 259 20.97 7.35 -39.34
C ILE A 259 21.31 8.40 -40.40
N VAL A 260 21.83 9.55 -39.96
CA VAL A 260 22.16 10.68 -40.83
C VAL A 260 23.67 10.72 -41.07
N ILE A 261 24.08 10.36 -42.29
CA ILE A 261 25.48 10.30 -42.71
C ILE A 261 25.87 11.60 -43.43
N GLU A 262 26.85 12.32 -42.90
CA GLU A 262 27.35 13.55 -43.54
C GLU A 262 28.55 13.26 -44.44
N ILE A 263 28.31 13.33 -45.75
CA ILE A 263 29.32 13.15 -46.81
C ILE A 263 29.93 14.52 -47.15
N ALA A 264 31.00 14.87 -46.45
CA ALA A 264 31.76 16.10 -46.66
C ALA A 264 33.23 15.93 -46.25
N PRO A 265 34.14 16.83 -46.68
CA PRO A 265 35.52 16.89 -46.17
C PRO A 265 35.64 17.26 -44.69
N HIS A 266 34.56 17.79 -44.10
CA HIS A 266 34.43 18.03 -42.67
C HIS A 266 32.95 18.12 -42.32
N GLY A 267 32.53 17.43 -41.25
CA GLY A 267 31.15 17.45 -40.75
C GLY A 267 30.71 18.80 -40.15
N LEU A 268 30.43 19.79 -40.99
CA LEU A 268 29.97 21.12 -40.58
C LEU A 268 28.51 21.12 -40.11
N MET A 269 27.66 20.34 -40.77
CA MET A 269 26.22 20.30 -40.48
C MET A 269 25.90 19.49 -39.23
N GLN A 270 26.84 18.67 -38.73
CA GLN A 270 26.69 17.91 -37.48
C GLN A 270 26.13 18.73 -36.31
N ALA A 271 26.64 19.95 -36.09
CA ALA A 271 26.19 20.78 -34.96
C ALA A 271 24.74 21.25 -35.11
N ILE A 272 24.30 21.51 -36.35
CA ILE A 272 22.96 21.97 -36.67
C ILE A 272 21.99 20.79 -36.60
N LEU A 273 22.34 19.68 -37.25
CA LEU A 273 21.51 18.47 -37.32
C LEU A 273 21.30 17.82 -35.95
N ARG A 274 22.31 17.80 -35.07
CA ARG A 274 22.15 17.27 -33.70
C ARG A 274 21.16 18.07 -32.85
N ARG A 275 21.06 19.39 -33.08
CA ARG A 275 20.12 20.25 -32.35
C ARG A 275 18.71 20.15 -32.92
N SER A 276 18.58 20.07 -34.25
CA SER A 276 17.27 20.00 -34.90
C SER A 276 16.66 18.59 -34.93
N HIS A 277 17.49 17.54 -34.82
CA HIS A 277 17.09 16.13 -34.88
C HIS A 277 17.82 15.32 -33.81
N GLU A 278 17.49 15.54 -32.54
CA GLU A 278 18.20 14.95 -31.38
C GLU A 278 18.15 13.42 -31.34
N TYR A 279 17.04 12.83 -31.78
CA TYR A 279 16.81 11.38 -31.76
C TYR A 279 17.52 10.62 -32.90
N CYS A 280 18.04 11.33 -33.90
CA CYS A 280 18.77 10.72 -35.02
C CYS A 280 20.22 10.39 -34.66
N ILE A 281 20.78 9.36 -35.30
CA ILE A 281 22.20 9.02 -35.16
C ILE A 281 23.00 9.77 -36.21
N HIS A 282 23.78 10.76 -35.77
CA HIS A 282 24.59 11.59 -36.66
C HIS A 282 26.00 11.03 -36.84
N VAL A 283 26.40 10.77 -38.09
CA VAL A 283 27.69 10.14 -38.45
C VAL A 283 28.44 10.97 -39.48
N PRO A 284 29.46 11.74 -39.09
CA PRO A 284 30.36 12.40 -40.04
C PRO A 284 31.40 11.40 -40.56
N LEU A 285 31.72 11.45 -41.85
CA LEU A 285 32.74 10.56 -42.45
C LEU A 285 34.17 11.07 -42.29
N THR A 286 34.34 12.39 -42.11
CA THR A 286 35.65 13.00 -41.95
C THR A 286 35.60 14.19 -40.98
N ARG A 287 36.74 14.50 -40.36
CA ARG A 287 36.88 15.61 -39.42
C ARG A 287 38.19 16.35 -39.64
N ARG A 288 38.10 17.67 -39.86
CA ARG A 288 39.26 18.56 -39.92
C ARG A 288 40.10 18.43 -38.63
N ASN A 289 41.42 18.40 -38.79
CA ASN A 289 42.40 18.27 -37.71
C ASN A 289 42.39 16.92 -36.94
N HIS A 290 41.76 15.86 -37.48
CA HIS A 290 41.98 14.52 -36.93
C HIS A 290 43.36 14.00 -37.38
N ASP A 291 44.07 13.33 -36.48
CA ASP A 291 45.44 12.86 -36.73
C ASP A 291 45.49 11.83 -37.88
N ASP A 292 44.48 10.95 -37.97
CA ASP A 292 44.34 10.00 -39.05
C ASP A 292 42.90 9.88 -39.61
N ILE A 293 42.67 10.33 -40.85
CA ILE A 293 41.32 10.41 -41.43
C ILE A 293 40.76 9.03 -41.82
N PRO A 294 41.51 8.10 -42.43
CA PRO A 294 41.07 6.72 -42.60
C PRO A 294 40.63 6.04 -41.30
N ASP A 295 41.35 6.23 -40.19
CA ASP A 295 40.95 5.69 -38.90
C ASP A 295 39.61 6.31 -38.44
N PHE A 296 39.44 7.62 -38.58
CA PHE A 296 38.16 8.28 -38.30
C PHE A 296 37.01 7.74 -39.16
N LEU A 297 37.27 7.46 -40.44
CA LEU A 297 36.29 6.88 -41.35
C LEU A 297 35.93 5.43 -40.97
N LEU A 298 36.91 4.61 -40.58
CA LEU A 298 36.67 3.25 -40.09
C LEU A 298 35.87 3.26 -38.77
N ASN A 299 36.16 4.19 -37.87
CA ASN A 299 35.37 4.42 -36.66
C ASN A 299 33.93 4.84 -37.00
N ALA A 300 33.74 5.68 -38.03
CA ALA A 300 32.41 6.04 -38.52
C ALA A 300 31.67 4.80 -39.06
N ILE A 301 32.33 3.93 -39.82
CA ILE A 301 31.76 2.66 -40.31
C ILE A 301 31.41 1.72 -39.16
N GLY A 302 32.27 1.62 -38.14
CA GLY A 302 32.00 0.86 -36.92
C GLY A 302 30.77 1.39 -36.17
N LYS A 303 30.61 2.72 -36.11
CA LYS A 303 29.41 3.34 -35.56
C LYS A 303 28.16 3.02 -36.38
N LEU A 304 28.25 2.97 -37.71
CA LEU A 304 27.15 2.53 -38.57
C LEU A 304 26.75 1.07 -38.27
N TYR A 305 27.73 0.19 -38.04
CA TYR A 305 27.46 -1.20 -37.62
C TYR A 305 26.76 -1.28 -36.26
N GLN A 306 27.26 -0.54 -35.26
CA GLN A 306 26.64 -0.45 -33.93
C GLN A 306 25.22 0.12 -33.97
N SER A 307 24.91 0.91 -35.00
CA SER A 307 23.59 1.50 -35.21
C SER A 307 22.63 0.58 -35.96
N GLY A 308 23.03 -0.65 -36.27
CA GLY A 308 22.19 -1.69 -36.90
C GLY A 308 22.38 -1.87 -38.42
N LEU A 309 23.35 -1.17 -39.05
CA LEU A 309 23.70 -1.43 -40.46
C LEU A 309 24.69 -2.59 -40.57
N ASN A 310 24.77 -3.23 -41.74
CA ASN A 310 25.70 -4.34 -41.98
C ASN A 310 26.68 -4.02 -43.14
N PRO A 311 27.67 -3.13 -42.94
CA PRO A 311 28.63 -2.76 -43.98
C PRO A 311 29.51 -3.94 -44.39
N LYS A 312 29.69 -4.14 -45.70
CA LYS A 312 30.59 -5.17 -46.28
C LYS A 312 32.06 -4.78 -46.18
N ILE A 313 32.60 -4.81 -44.96
CA ILE A 313 33.98 -4.40 -44.65
C ILE A 313 35.04 -5.21 -45.39
N GLU A 314 34.71 -6.43 -45.83
CA GLU A 314 35.58 -7.30 -46.64
C GLU A 314 36.00 -6.66 -47.97
N ALA A 315 35.26 -5.66 -48.46
CA ALA A 315 35.64 -4.90 -49.64
C ALA A 315 36.82 -3.93 -49.40
N LEU A 316 37.18 -3.65 -48.13
CA LEU A 316 38.24 -2.70 -47.77
C LEU A 316 39.61 -3.35 -47.58
N TYR A 317 39.69 -4.68 -47.47
CA TYR A 317 40.93 -5.42 -47.27
C TYR A 317 41.13 -6.52 -48.32
N PRO A 318 42.34 -7.08 -48.47
CA PRO A 318 42.62 -8.11 -49.48
C PRO A 318 41.71 -9.33 -49.32
N LYS A 319 41.31 -9.93 -50.45
CA LYS A 319 40.44 -11.12 -50.45
C LYS A 319 41.06 -12.24 -49.62
N VAL A 320 40.30 -12.71 -48.63
CA VAL A 320 40.65 -13.89 -47.83
C VAL A 320 40.51 -15.14 -48.71
N THR A 321 41.47 -16.05 -48.62
CA THR A 321 41.42 -17.35 -49.29
C THR A 321 40.80 -18.38 -48.35
N PHE A 322 39.75 -19.05 -48.82
CA PHE A 322 39.10 -20.14 -48.10
C PHE A 322 39.45 -21.49 -48.74
N PRO A 323 39.60 -22.59 -47.97
CA PRO A 323 39.49 -22.66 -46.50
C PRO A 323 40.65 -21.95 -45.77
N VAL A 324 40.39 -21.51 -44.53
CA VAL A 324 41.41 -20.87 -43.68
C VAL A 324 42.47 -21.88 -43.19
N SER A 325 43.59 -21.39 -42.66
CA SER A 325 44.64 -22.22 -42.06
C SER A 325 44.13 -23.05 -40.88
N THR A 326 44.69 -24.23 -40.66
CA THR A 326 44.39 -25.08 -39.50
C THR A 326 44.80 -24.45 -38.16
N GLU A 327 45.66 -23.44 -38.18
CA GLU A 327 46.07 -22.66 -36.99
C GLU A 327 45.12 -21.50 -36.68
N THR A 328 44.09 -21.25 -37.50
CA THR A 328 43.12 -20.19 -37.25
C THR A 328 42.30 -20.50 -35.98
N PRO A 329 42.25 -19.59 -34.98
CA PRO A 329 41.53 -19.83 -33.72
C PRO A 329 40.04 -20.16 -33.92
N ILE A 330 39.52 -21.06 -33.09
CA ILE A 330 38.09 -21.38 -33.04
C ILE A 330 37.28 -20.19 -32.50
N LEU A 331 36.09 -19.92 -33.03
CA LEU A 331 35.27 -18.78 -32.60
C LEU A 331 34.29 -19.10 -31.46
N SER A 332 34.00 -20.38 -31.22
CA SER A 332 32.92 -20.81 -30.31
C SER A 332 33.09 -20.35 -28.86
N HIS A 333 34.32 -20.18 -28.39
CA HIS A 333 34.61 -19.73 -27.02
C HIS A 333 34.46 -18.21 -26.80
N LEU A 334 34.28 -17.44 -27.87
CA LEU A 334 34.11 -15.98 -27.83
C LEU A 334 32.63 -15.57 -27.88
N VAL A 335 31.72 -16.51 -28.14
CA VAL A 335 30.27 -16.26 -28.23
C VAL A 335 29.63 -16.58 -26.89
N GLU A 336 29.22 -15.55 -26.17
CA GLU A 336 28.46 -15.66 -24.93
C GLU A 336 26.96 -15.40 -25.19
N TRP A 337 26.12 -16.02 -24.37
CA TRP A 337 24.67 -15.86 -24.39
C TRP A 337 24.21 -15.31 -23.03
N GLU A 338 23.08 -14.61 -23.01
CA GLU A 338 22.46 -14.15 -21.77
C GLU A 338 21.85 -15.34 -21.01
N HIS A 339 22.64 -15.97 -20.14
CA HIS A 339 22.24 -17.13 -19.32
C HIS A 339 21.72 -16.73 -17.93
N GLN A 340 21.32 -15.47 -17.69
CA GLN A 340 20.72 -15.05 -16.42
C GLN A 340 19.38 -15.72 -16.12
N GLU A 341 18.59 -16.04 -17.15
CA GLU A 341 17.33 -16.74 -16.98
C GLU A 341 17.58 -18.24 -16.74
N ASN A 342 17.28 -18.70 -15.52
CA ASN A 342 17.36 -20.11 -15.16
C ASN A 342 16.07 -20.82 -15.56
N TRP A 343 16.14 -21.63 -16.60
CA TRP A 343 15.03 -22.49 -16.99
C TRP A 343 14.93 -23.68 -16.03
N LEU A 344 13.71 -24.03 -15.63
CA LEU A 344 13.46 -25.21 -14.80
C LEU A 344 13.93 -26.47 -15.54
N LEU A 345 15.03 -27.05 -15.06
CA LEU A 345 15.43 -28.41 -15.43
C LEU A 345 14.30 -29.33 -14.95
N ARG A 346 13.68 -30.03 -15.90
CA ARG A 346 12.63 -31.02 -15.62
C ARG A 346 13.25 -32.15 -14.80
N GLU A 347 13.25 -32.02 -13.47
CA GLU A 347 13.54 -33.14 -12.59
C GLU A 347 12.56 -34.26 -12.96
N ARG A 348 13.09 -35.47 -13.09
CA ARG A 348 12.39 -36.63 -13.61
C ARG A 348 11.32 -37.10 -12.60
N MET A 349 10.27 -36.32 -12.42
CA MET A 349 9.01 -36.78 -11.83
C MET A 349 8.39 -37.73 -12.84
N SER A 350 8.28 -39.00 -12.46
CA SER A 350 7.67 -40.05 -13.29
C SER A 350 6.32 -39.59 -13.84
N GLU A 351 6.13 -39.70 -15.16
CA GLU A 351 4.88 -39.40 -15.88
C GLU A 351 3.70 -40.35 -15.52
N ASP A 352 3.86 -41.18 -14.48
CA ASP A 352 2.76 -41.91 -13.89
C ASP A 352 2.00 -40.99 -12.92
N LEU A 353 1.02 -40.25 -13.45
CA LEU A 353 -0.06 -39.65 -12.67
C LEU A 353 -0.86 -40.75 -11.97
N LYS A 354 -0.32 -41.27 -10.86
CA LYS A 354 -1.06 -42.14 -9.96
C LYS A 354 -2.12 -41.29 -9.25
N PRO A 355 -3.35 -41.77 -9.06
CA PRO A 355 -4.36 -41.09 -8.24
C PRO A 355 -3.92 -41.08 -6.77
N THR A 356 -3.07 -40.11 -6.42
CA THR A 356 -2.57 -39.93 -5.06
C THR A 356 -3.56 -39.10 -4.25
N SER A 357 -3.72 -39.47 -2.99
CA SER A 357 -4.45 -38.70 -1.97
C SER A 357 -3.67 -37.47 -1.50
N SER A 358 -2.42 -37.33 -1.91
CA SER A 358 -1.53 -36.23 -1.56
C SER A 358 -1.16 -35.47 -2.83
N ARG A 359 -1.20 -34.14 -2.75
CA ARG A 359 -0.85 -33.23 -3.84
C ARG A 359 -0.04 -32.06 -3.29
N GLU A 360 1.04 -31.77 -3.97
CA GLU A 360 1.88 -30.60 -3.74
C GLU A 360 1.62 -29.56 -4.83
N ILE A 361 1.43 -28.31 -4.44
CA ILE A 361 1.04 -27.21 -5.33
C ILE A 361 1.95 -26.01 -5.08
N PHE A 362 2.45 -25.40 -6.15
CA PHE A 362 3.21 -24.17 -6.10
C PHE A 362 2.31 -23.04 -6.59
N LEU A 363 2.15 -21.99 -5.78
CA LEU A 363 1.44 -20.76 -6.17
C LEU A 363 2.46 -19.63 -6.30
N SER A 364 2.51 -18.99 -7.46
CA SER A 364 3.33 -17.80 -7.70
C SER A 364 2.44 -16.60 -7.99
N VAL A 365 2.60 -15.52 -7.23
CA VAL A 365 1.84 -14.27 -7.42
C VAL A 365 2.22 -13.52 -8.71
N HIS A 366 3.23 -14.00 -9.43
CA HIS A 366 3.61 -13.50 -10.76
C HIS A 366 2.87 -14.20 -11.89
N GLU A 367 2.24 -15.34 -11.64
CA GLU A 367 1.36 -16.00 -12.62
C GLU A 367 -0.01 -15.32 -12.64
N ASP A 368 -0.54 -15.07 -13.84
CA ASP A 368 -1.86 -14.43 -14.02
C ASP A 368 -2.96 -15.13 -13.23
N LYS A 369 -2.92 -16.47 -13.19
CA LYS A 369 -3.87 -17.33 -12.46
C LYS A 369 -3.95 -16.98 -10.97
N TRP A 370 -2.83 -16.57 -10.35
CA TRP A 370 -2.74 -16.31 -8.90
C TRP A 370 -2.49 -14.83 -8.58
N SER A 371 -2.48 -13.96 -9.60
CA SER A 371 -2.27 -12.52 -9.46
C SER A 371 -3.23 -11.85 -8.46
N PHE A 372 -4.46 -12.37 -8.33
CA PHE A 372 -5.48 -11.87 -7.40
C PHE A 372 -5.08 -11.97 -5.92
N ILE A 373 -4.08 -12.80 -5.58
CA ILE A 373 -3.57 -12.88 -4.19
C ILE A 373 -2.98 -11.54 -3.74
N LYS A 374 -2.37 -10.78 -4.67
CA LYS A 374 -1.87 -9.41 -4.38
C LYS A 374 -3.00 -8.43 -4.08
N GLU A 375 -4.19 -8.72 -4.60
CA GLU A 375 -5.38 -7.88 -4.48
C GLU A 375 -6.24 -8.26 -3.27
N HIS A 376 -5.97 -9.35 -2.57
CA HIS A 376 -6.70 -9.76 -1.37
C HIS A 376 -5.87 -9.42 -0.11
N VAL A 377 -6.03 -8.19 0.39
CA VAL A 377 -5.19 -7.61 1.44
C VAL A 377 -5.98 -7.42 2.74
N ARG A 378 -5.40 -7.82 3.87
CA ARG A 378 -5.96 -7.65 5.22
C ARG A 378 -4.94 -6.93 6.10
N ASP A 379 -5.32 -5.78 6.65
CA ASP A 379 -4.42 -4.91 7.43
C ASP A 379 -3.09 -4.57 6.71
N GLY A 380 -3.14 -4.40 5.38
CA GLY A 380 -1.96 -4.08 4.56
C GLY A 380 -1.10 -5.29 4.15
N ILE A 381 -1.45 -6.51 4.58
CA ILE A 381 -0.74 -7.75 4.21
C ILE A 381 -1.57 -8.56 3.20
N ALA A 382 -0.98 -8.89 2.06
CA ALA A 382 -1.59 -9.78 1.07
C ALA A 382 -1.67 -11.22 1.63
N ALA A 383 -2.86 -11.82 1.56
CA ALA A 383 -3.10 -13.16 2.08
C ALA A 383 -3.84 -14.03 1.06
N VAL A 384 -3.53 -15.32 1.02
CA VAL A 384 -4.28 -16.27 0.18
C VAL A 384 -5.72 -16.37 0.71
N PRO A 385 -6.76 -16.15 -0.12
CA PRO A 385 -8.15 -16.26 0.31
C PRO A 385 -8.50 -17.67 0.77
N GLU A 386 -9.34 -17.80 1.80
CA GLU A 386 -9.83 -19.11 2.26
C GLU A 386 -10.64 -19.84 1.17
N ALA A 387 -11.30 -19.08 0.29
CA ALA A 387 -11.94 -19.60 -0.91
C ALA A 387 -10.96 -20.34 -1.84
N ALA A 388 -9.72 -19.87 -1.96
CA ALA A 388 -8.70 -20.53 -2.77
C ALA A 388 -8.29 -21.86 -2.13
N ILE A 389 -8.18 -21.93 -0.80
CA ILE A 389 -7.89 -23.18 -0.07
C ILE A 389 -9.00 -24.21 -0.31
N LEU A 390 -10.26 -23.81 -0.14
CA LEU A 390 -11.41 -24.67 -0.41
C LEU A 390 -11.42 -25.19 -1.86
N PHE A 391 -11.16 -24.30 -2.82
CA PHE A 391 -11.07 -24.66 -4.24
C PHE A 391 -9.94 -25.66 -4.52
N LEU A 392 -8.74 -25.45 -3.95
CA LEU A 392 -7.61 -26.36 -4.14
C LEU A 392 -7.88 -27.76 -3.56
N VAL A 393 -8.56 -27.84 -2.42
CA VAL A 393 -8.98 -29.13 -1.84
C VAL A 393 -10.01 -29.81 -2.74
N TRP A 394 -10.99 -29.06 -3.25
CA TRP A 394 -11.99 -29.56 -4.20
C TRP A 394 -11.35 -30.09 -5.50
N GLU A 395 -10.46 -29.31 -6.12
CA GLU A 395 -9.74 -29.70 -7.32
C GLU A 395 -8.90 -30.97 -7.07
N SER A 396 -8.26 -31.07 -5.90
CA SER A 396 -7.46 -32.24 -5.50
C SER A 396 -8.31 -33.50 -5.32
N LEU A 397 -9.53 -33.36 -4.77
CA LEU A 397 -10.47 -34.48 -4.70
C LEU A 397 -10.85 -34.96 -6.12
N GLY A 398 -11.17 -34.05 -7.03
CA GLY A 398 -11.49 -34.38 -8.42
C GLY A 398 -10.37 -35.13 -9.13
N LEU A 399 -9.13 -34.62 -9.01
CA LEU A 399 -7.95 -35.29 -9.57
C LEU A 399 -7.74 -36.69 -8.98
N SER A 400 -7.94 -36.86 -7.67
CA SER A 400 -7.80 -38.18 -7.01
C SER A 400 -8.84 -39.21 -7.49
N GLN A 401 -9.96 -38.73 -8.04
CA GLN A 401 -11.05 -39.53 -8.60
C GLN A 401 -11.02 -39.60 -10.14
N GLY A 402 -10.11 -38.86 -10.80
CA GLY A 402 -10.05 -38.74 -12.26
C GLY A 402 -11.20 -37.93 -12.87
N ILE A 403 -11.89 -37.10 -12.08
CA ILE A 403 -13.03 -36.27 -12.51
C ILE A 403 -12.61 -34.79 -12.50
N ASN A 404 -12.89 -34.06 -13.58
CA ASN A 404 -12.66 -32.62 -13.61
C ASN A 404 -13.59 -31.91 -12.60
N TYR A 405 -13.06 -30.97 -11.81
CA TYR A 405 -13.81 -30.24 -10.78
C TYR A 405 -15.10 -29.60 -11.33
N LYS A 406 -15.12 -29.16 -12.60
CA LYS A 406 -16.31 -28.59 -13.27
C LYS A 406 -17.52 -29.53 -13.34
N ASN A 407 -17.32 -30.83 -13.12
CA ASN A 407 -18.35 -31.87 -13.17
C ASN A 407 -18.47 -32.60 -11.82
N LEU A 408 -17.85 -32.08 -10.76
CA LEU A 408 -17.83 -32.71 -9.45
C LEU A 408 -18.48 -31.79 -8.41
N SER A 409 -19.74 -32.08 -8.09
CA SER A 409 -20.41 -31.45 -6.94
C SER A 409 -19.85 -32.00 -5.63
N VAL A 410 -19.63 -31.13 -4.65
CA VAL A 410 -18.94 -31.48 -3.40
C VAL A 410 -19.65 -30.93 -2.17
N CYS A 411 -19.47 -31.64 -1.05
CA CYS A 411 -19.88 -31.17 0.27
C CYS A 411 -18.67 -31.18 1.21
N PHE A 412 -18.39 -30.00 1.77
CA PHE A 412 -17.46 -29.80 2.86
C PHE A 412 -18.21 -29.86 4.19
N THR A 413 -17.62 -30.49 5.19
CA THR A 413 -18.14 -30.47 6.57
C THR A 413 -17.03 -30.22 7.58
N ASN A 414 -17.37 -29.52 8.67
CA ASN A 414 -16.48 -29.18 9.79
C ASN A 414 -15.13 -28.58 9.33
N VAL A 415 -15.17 -27.64 8.40
CA VAL A 415 -13.95 -26.96 7.91
C VAL A 415 -13.48 -25.96 8.97
N LYS A 416 -12.21 -26.05 9.36
CA LYS A 416 -11.54 -25.19 10.33
C LYS A 416 -10.35 -24.52 9.66
N PHE A 417 -10.35 -23.20 9.62
CA PHE A 417 -9.20 -22.40 9.19
C PHE A 417 -8.39 -22.04 10.43
N LYS A 418 -7.19 -22.61 10.55
CA LYS A 418 -6.33 -22.48 11.74
C LYS A 418 -5.35 -21.32 11.61
N SER A 419 -4.79 -21.14 10.42
CA SER A 419 -3.77 -20.14 10.08
C SER A 419 -4.05 -19.54 8.70
N ALA A 420 -3.56 -18.32 8.47
CA ALA A 420 -3.59 -17.67 7.16
C ALA A 420 -2.24 -17.85 6.45
N ILE A 421 -2.24 -17.85 5.12
CA ILE A 421 -1.03 -17.85 4.30
C ILE A 421 -0.78 -16.42 3.83
N ASN A 422 0.16 -15.72 4.45
CA ASN A 422 0.58 -14.40 4.02
C ASN A 422 1.54 -14.53 2.83
N ALA A 423 1.21 -13.90 1.70
CA ALA A 423 2.01 -13.95 0.49
C ALA A 423 3.16 -12.93 0.58
N VAL A 424 4.40 -13.41 0.55
CA VAL A 424 5.60 -12.56 0.37
C VAL A 424 5.85 -12.48 -1.14
N MET A 425 5.99 -11.26 -1.68
CA MET A 425 5.95 -11.01 -3.12
C MET A 425 7.02 -11.73 -3.95
N GLU A 426 8.08 -12.27 -3.34
CA GLU A 426 9.23 -12.87 -4.03
C GLU A 426 9.25 -14.42 -4.02
N ASP A 427 8.47 -15.08 -3.15
CA ASP A 427 8.55 -16.54 -2.95
C ASP A 427 7.35 -17.29 -3.57
N ALA A 428 7.64 -18.41 -4.26
CA ALA A 428 6.61 -19.38 -4.62
C ALA A 428 6.07 -20.09 -3.36
N LEU A 429 4.75 -20.05 -3.15
CA LEU A 429 4.09 -20.68 -2.01
C LEU A 429 3.88 -22.17 -2.28
N ARG A 430 4.63 -23.02 -1.57
CA ARG A 430 4.53 -24.49 -1.65
C ARG A 430 3.50 -25.04 -0.66
N ILE A 431 2.31 -25.35 -1.14
CA ILE A 431 1.17 -25.85 -0.35
C ILE A 431 0.99 -27.35 -0.56
N ASN A 432 0.81 -28.08 0.53
CA ASN A 432 0.56 -29.51 0.53
C ASN A 432 -0.89 -29.81 0.94
N ILE A 433 -1.56 -30.66 0.17
CA ILE A 433 -2.95 -31.08 0.39
C ILE A 433 -2.99 -32.59 0.51
N ASN A 434 -3.48 -33.08 1.64
CA ASN A 434 -3.68 -34.50 1.90
C ASN A 434 -5.16 -34.78 2.12
N ILE A 435 -5.73 -35.78 1.44
CA ILE A 435 -7.12 -36.22 1.56
C ILE A 435 -7.17 -37.72 1.87
N LEU A 436 -7.60 -38.08 3.08
CA LEU A 436 -7.74 -39.47 3.48
C LEU A 436 -8.96 -40.11 2.79
N LYS A 437 -8.72 -40.96 1.78
CA LYS A 437 -9.76 -41.55 0.91
C LYS A 437 -10.93 -42.21 1.66
N GLY A 438 -10.68 -42.87 2.79
CA GLY A 438 -11.72 -43.59 3.55
C GLY A 438 -12.68 -42.67 4.31
N SER A 439 -12.18 -41.58 4.90
CA SER A 439 -12.99 -40.66 5.72
C SER A 439 -13.38 -39.39 4.99
N GLY A 440 -12.69 -39.03 3.90
CA GLY A 440 -12.78 -37.71 3.27
C GLY A 440 -12.10 -36.61 4.08
N LYS A 441 -11.41 -36.94 5.18
CA LYS A 441 -10.70 -35.95 5.99
C LYS A 441 -9.55 -35.34 5.19
N PHE A 442 -9.55 -34.03 5.04
CA PHE A 442 -8.47 -33.31 4.39
C PHE A 442 -7.64 -32.50 5.39
N GLU A 443 -6.39 -32.29 5.03
CA GLU A 443 -5.43 -31.45 5.73
C GLU A 443 -4.62 -30.65 4.70
N VAL A 444 -4.56 -29.33 4.90
CA VAL A 444 -3.77 -28.41 4.08
C VAL A 444 -2.63 -27.87 4.93
N THR A 445 -1.39 -28.04 4.47
CA THR A 445 -0.19 -27.57 5.16
C THR A 445 0.66 -26.64 4.30
N TRP A 446 1.33 -25.69 4.94
CA TRP A 446 2.31 -24.79 4.34
C TRP A 446 3.48 -24.61 5.32
N LYS A 447 4.72 -24.86 4.88
CA LYS A 447 5.92 -24.84 5.74
C LYS A 447 5.76 -25.67 7.04
N ASP A 448 5.17 -26.86 6.93
CA ASP A 448 4.83 -27.78 8.03
C ASP A 448 3.81 -27.23 9.06
N VAL A 449 3.14 -26.12 8.76
CA VAL A 449 2.04 -25.57 9.57
C VAL A 449 0.71 -25.95 8.97
N ILE A 450 -0.23 -26.38 9.82
CA ILE A 450 -1.61 -26.69 9.40
C ILE A 450 -2.36 -25.38 9.15
N ILE A 451 -2.82 -25.22 7.91
CA ILE A 451 -3.58 -24.05 7.46
C ILE A 451 -5.07 -24.32 7.61
N SER A 452 -5.55 -25.44 7.08
CA SER A 452 -6.96 -25.81 7.12
C SER A 452 -7.15 -27.31 7.27
N THR A 453 -8.21 -27.70 7.96
CA THR A 453 -8.63 -29.10 8.13
C THR A 453 -10.13 -29.22 8.02
N GLY A 454 -10.64 -30.34 7.52
CA GLY A 454 -12.07 -30.61 7.49
C GLY A 454 -12.35 -31.94 6.83
N TYR A 455 -13.58 -32.13 6.36
CA TYR A 455 -13.97 -33.28 5.56
C TYR A 455 -14.55 -32.82 4.24
N ILE A 456 -14.25 -33.55 3.17
CA ILE A 456 -14.79 -33.32 1.84
C ILE A 456 -15.25 -34.65 1.22
N HIS A 457 -16.46 -34.64 0.65
CA HIS A 457 -17.03 -35.78 -0.05
C HIS A 457 -17.64 -35.33 -1.38
N ALA A 458 -17.58 -36.20 -2.38
CA ALA A 458 -18.34 -36.02 -3.62
C ALA A 458 -19.83 -36.16 -3.29
N SER A 459 -20.63 -35.15 -3.64
CA SER A 459 -22.08 -35.20 -3.43
C SER A 459 -22.80 -35.60 -4.72
N LYS A 460 -23.77 -36.50 -4.58
CA LYS A 460 -24.79 -36.79 -5.60
C LYS A 460 -26.17 -36.23 -5.24
N VAL A 461 -26.28 -35.60 -4.07
CA VAL A 461 -27.57 -35.18 -3.50
C VAL A 461 -28.01 -33.87 -4.13
N GLU A 462 -29.20 -33.86 -4.74
CA GLU A 462 -29.89 -32.63 -5.13
C GLU A 462 -30.32 -31.88 -3.86
N LEU A 463 -30.06 -30.57 -3.79
CA LEU A 463 -30.53 -29.70 -2.70
C LEU A 463 -32.05 -29.82 -2.53
N LEU A 464 -32.51 -30.23 -1.35
CA LEU A 464 -33.91 -30.18 -0.92
C LEU A 464 -34.42 -28.73 -1.02
N HIS A 465 -35.27 -28.47 -2.00
CA HIS A 465 -35.78 -27.14 -2.38
C HIS A 465 -36.90 -26.60 -1.47
N ASP A 466 -36.97 -26.97 -0.20
CA ASP A 466 -38.17 -26.72 0.61
C ASP A 466 -38.15 -25.43 1.46
N TYR A 467 -37.26 -24.46 1.19
CA TYR A 467 -37.21 -23.19 1.96
C TYR A 467 -37.09 -21.90 1.11
N VAL A 468 -37.50 -21.93 -0.16
CA VAL A 468 -37.65 -20.70 -0.97
C VAL A 468 -39.09 -20.22 -0.86
N ASN A 469 -39.42 -19.43 0.18
CA ASN A 469 -40.65 -18.63 0.19
C ASN A 469 -40.71 -17.48 1.22
N ILE A 470 -39.62 -17.12 1.92
CA ILE A 470 -39.73 -16.15 3.05
C ILE A 470 -38.96 -14.82 2.86
N LEU A 471 -38.18 -14.62 1.78
CA LEU A 471 -37.42 -13.36 1.61
C LEU A 471 -37.52 -12.70 0.22
N GLU A 472 -38.45 -13.14 -0.64
CA GLU A 472 -38.66 -12.51 -1.96
C GLU A 472 -39.59 -11.28 -1.93
N THR A 473 -40.23 -10.96 -0.80
CA THR A 473 -41.33 -9.98 -0.76
C THR A 473 -41.00 -8.57 -0.26
N GLU A 474 -39.75 -8.25 0.10
CA GLU A 474 -39.38 -6.86 0.42
C GLU A 474 -38.49 -6.27 -0.69
N GLU A 475 -39.11 -5.54 -1.63
CA GLU A 475 -38.37 -4.57 -2.44
C GLU A 475 -37.78 -3.53 -1.50
N CYS A 476 -36.46 -3.59 -1.29
CA CYS A 476 -35.75 -2.58 -0.52
C CYS A 476 -35.36 -1.45 -1.47
N ASP A 477 -36.06 -0.32 -1.36
CA ASP A 477 -35.84 0.88 -2.20
C ASP A 477 -34.43 1.48 -2.07
N LYS A 478 -33.70 1.19 -0.98
CA LYS A 478 -32.37 1.74 -0.69
C LYS A 478 -31.30 0.65 -0.61
N LYS A 479 -30.21 0.83 -1.36
CA LYS A 479 -29.11 -0.15 -1.53
C LYS A 479 -27.75 0.52 -1.33
N LEU A 480 -26.80 -0.24 -0.79
CA LEU A 480 -25.37 0.05 -0.84
C LEU A 480 -24.85 -0.39 -2.21
N ASN A 481 -24.28 0.53 -2.97
CA ASN A 481 -23.63 0.16 -4.24
C ASN A 481 -22.27 -0.52 -3.97
N SER A 482 -21.64 -1.05 -5.01
CA SER A 482 -20.35 -1.73 -4.91
C SER A 482 -19.27 -0.87 -4.21
N ASN A 483 -19.16 0.41 -4.56
CA ASN A 483 -18.20 1.32 -3.91
C ASN A 483 -18.50 1.45 -2.41
N ASP A 484 -19.77 1.64 -2.01
CA ASP A 484 -20.15 1.76 -0.60
C ASP A 484 -19.77 0.49 0.19
N VAL A 485 -20.01 -0.69 -0.40
CA VAL A 485 -19.67 -1.99 0.21
C VAL A 485 -18.17 -2.11 0.45
N TYR A 486 -17.35 -1.81 -0.56
CA TYR A 486 -15.90 -1.94 -0.43
C TYR A 486 -15.26 -0.81 0.39
N THR A 487 -15.89 0.37 0.45
CA THR A 487 -15.53 1.41 1.43
C THR A 487 -15.75 0.89 2.85
N ILE A 488 -16.91 0.30 3.16
CA ILE A 488 -17.16 -0.30 4.49
C ILE A 488 -16.13 -1.38 4.82
N MET A 489 -15.84 -2.28 3.86
CA MET A 489 -14.86 -3.34 4.05
C MET A 489 -13.47 -2.81 4.32
N ASN A 490 -13.05 -1.81 3.55
CA ASN A 490 -11.71 -1.24 3.66
C ASN A 490 -11.54 -0.44 4.97
N LEU A 491 -12.59 0.26 5.43
CA LEU A 491 -12.62 0.87 6.77
C LEU A 491 -12.50 -0.15 7.90
N ARG A 492 -12.95 -1.39 7.69
CA ARG A 492 -12.75 -2.52 8.62
C ARG A 492 -11.38 -3.18 8.47
N GLY A 493 -10.54 -2.76 7.53
CA GLY A 493 -9.19 -3.29 7.28
C GLY A 493 -9.11 -4.36 6.18
N HIS A 494 -10.21 -4.62 5.44
CA HIS A 494 -10.21 -5.49 4.28
C HIS A 494 -10.07 -4.69 2.98
N SER A 495 -8.88 -4.72 2.38
CA SER A 495 -8.59 -4.00 1.14
C SER A 495 -8.60 -4.98 -0.03
N TYR A 496 -9.64 -4.91 -0.86
CA TYR A 496 -9.80 -5.75 -2.05
C TYR A 496 -9.47 -4.97 -3.33
N GLY A 497 -8.65 -5.54 -4.22
CA GLY A 497 -8.43 -5.03 -5.56
C GLY A 497 -9.59 -5.32 -6.51
N LEU A 498 -9.56 -4.69 -7.69
CA LEU A 498 -10.68 -4.68 -8.63
C LEU A 498 -11.15 -6.08 -9.06
N LYS A 499 -10.27 -7.08 -9.15
CA LYS A 499 -10.67 -8.45 -9.50
C LYS A 499 -11.51 -9.11 -8.41
N MET A 500 -11.25 -8.77 -7.15
CA MET A 500 -11.94 -9.34 -5.98
C MET A 500 -13.22 -8.58 -5.60
N GLN A 501 -13.44 -7.38 -6.18
CA GLN A 501 -14.63 -6.56 -5.94
C GLN A 501 -15.84 -7.02 -6.78
N THR A 502 -16.46 -8.12 -6.40
CA THR A 502 -17.55 -8.75 -7.19
C THR A 502 -18.97 -8.56 -6.66
N ILE A 503 -19.14 -8.16 -5.39
CA ILE A 503 -20.43 -7.64 -4.89
C ILE A 503 -20.79 -6.34 -5.61
N ASP A 504 -21.90 -6.35 -6.34
CA ASP A 504 -22.43 -5.23 -7.12
C ASP A 504 -23.29 -4.28 -6.28
N TRP A 505 -24.17 -4.85 -5.44
CA TRP A 505 -24.89 -4.10 -4.42
C TRP A 505 -25.24 -4.99 -3.23
N CYS A 506 -25.53 -4.35 -2.09
CA CYS A 506 -26.00 -4.99 -0.87
C CYS A 506 -27.15 -4.18 -0.26
N ASN A 507 -28.11 -4.83 0.41
CA ASN A 507 -29.13 -4.11 1.16
C ASN A 507 -28.56 -3.53 2.47
N LEU A 508 -29.27 -2.55 3.06
CA LEU A 508 -28.81 -1.87 4.30
C LEU A 508 -28.67 -2.82 5.50
N LYS A 509 -29.49 -3.89 5.56
CA LYS A 509 -29.40 -4.94 6.59
C LYS A 509 -28.17 -5.85 6.42
N ARG A 510 -27.42 -5.75 5.32
CA ARG A 510 -26.22 -6.56 5.00
C ARG A 510 -26.48 -8.07 4.92
N ASN A 511 -27.71 -8.47 4.65
CA ASN A 511 -28.13 -9.87 4.57
C ASN A 511 -28.58 -10.30 3.17
N LYS A 512 -28.64 -9.38 2.19
CA LYS A 512 -28.94 -9.69 0.78
C LYS A 512 -28.02 -8.88 -0.12
N ALA A 513 -27.34 -9.53 -1.05
CA ALA A 513 -26.43 -8.90 -1.99
C ALA A 513 -26.55 -9.50 -3.39
N GLN A 514 -26.20 -8.72 -4.41
CA GLN A 514 -26.01 -9.21 -5.78
C GLN A 514 -24.52 -9.36 -6.05
N VAL A 515 -24.12 -10.53 -6.52
CA VAL A 515 -22.74 -10.93 -6.75
C VAL A 515 -22.52 -11.23 -8.23
N LYS A 516 -21.47 -10.65 -8.80
CA LYS A 516 -21.10 -10.86 -10.20
C LYS A 516 -20.35 -12.19 -10.39
N TRP A 517 -20.76 -12.98 -11.39
CA TRP A 517 -20.03 -14.17 -11.82
C TRP A 517 -19.09 -13.83 -12.98
N ASN A 518 -17.78 -14.06 -12.79
CA ASN A 518 -16.74 -13.79 -13.80
C ASN A 518 -16.13 -15.07 -14.40
N GLY A 519 -16.74 -16.24 -14.17
CA GLY A 519 -16.17 -17.54 -14.58
C GLY A 519 -15.12 -18.12 -13.63
N GLU A 520 -14.82 -17.44 -12.51
CA GLU A 520 -13.81 -17.85 -11.54
C GLU A 520 -14.43 -18.23 -10.18
N TRP A 521 -14.36 -19.52 -9.83
CA TRP A 521 -14.93 -20.07 -8.58
C TRP A 521 -14.32 -19.46 -7.31
N ILE A 522 -13.01 -19.16 -7.32
CA ILE A 522 -12.33 -18.62 -6.14
C ILE A 522 -12.91 -17.25 -5.79
N VAL A 523 -13.03 -16.36 -6.78
CA VAL A 523 -13.55 -15.01 -6.58
C VAL A 523 -15.02 -15.04 -6.17
N PHE A 524 -15.82 -15.92 -6.77
CA PHE A 524 -17.24 -16.05 -6.43
C PHE A 524 -17.46 -16.61 -5.02
N LEU A 525 -16.71 -17.66 -4.62
CA LEU A 525 -16.76 -18.18 -3.26
C LEU A 525 -16.29 -17.13 -2.25
N ASP A 526 -15.24 -16.36 -2.58
CA ASP A 526 -14.76 -15.29 -1.74
C ASP A 526 -15.81 -14.20 -1.54
N ALA A 527 -16.58 -13.83 -2.57
CA ALA A 527 -17.68 -12.89 -2.46
C ALA A 527 -18.76 -13.31 -1.45
N LEU A 528 -19.04 -14.61 -1.33
CA LEU A 528 -19.97 -15.13 -0.31
C LEU A 528 -19.37 -15.05 1.09
N LEU A 529 -18.05 -15.30 1.23
CA LEU A 529 -17.34 -15.09 2.49
C LEU A 529 -17.29 -13.60 2.87
N GLN A 530 -17.11 -12.71 1.88
CA GLN A 530 -17.18 -11.27 2.04
C GLN A 530 -18.57 -10.83 2.52
N LEU A 531 -19.66 -11.34 1.95
CA LEU A 531 -21.01 -11.05 2.46
C LEU A 531 -21.16 -11.49 3.93
N GLY A 532 -20.64 -12.67 4.29
CA GLY A 532 -20.59 -13.14 5.67
C GLY A 532 -19.76 -12.22 6.59
N ALA A 533 -18.63 -11.71 6.12
CA ALA A 533 -17.81 -10.76 6.87
C ALA A 533 -18.52 -9.40 7.01
N LEU A 534 -19.21 -8.95 5.97
CA LEU A 534 -19.95 -7.69 5.94
C LEU A 534 -21.09 -7.68 6.94
N SER A 535 -21.80 -8.80 7.10
CA SER A 535 -22.95 -8.90 8.03
C SER A 535 -22.54 -8.89 9.51
N THR A 536 -21.28 -9.18 9.83
CA THR A 536 -20.80 -9.11 11.22
C THR A 536 -20.85 -7.68 11.76
N ASP A 537 -21.06 -7.53 13.06
CA ASP A 537 -21.04 -6.24 13.75
C ASP A 537 -19.61 -5.82 14.16
N TYR A 538 -18.59 -6.46 13.58
CA TYR A 538 -17.20 -6.13 13.84
C TYR A 538 -16.82 -4.82 13.16
N THR A 539 -16.09 -3.98 13.89
CA THR A 539 -15.50 -2.73 13.38
C THR A 539 -14.13 -2.95 12.73
N ASP A 540 -13.54 -4.14 12.90
CA ASP A 540 -12.22 -4.54 12.39
C ASP A 540 -12.34 -5.77 11.48
N VAL A 541 -11.20 -6.30 11.04
CA VAL A 541 -11.09 -7.43 10.10
C VAL A 541 -11.81 -8.66 10.66
N ALA A 542 -12.80 -9.16 9.93
CA ALA A 542 -13.49 -10.40 10.19
C ALA A 542 -12.88 -11.54 9.35
N ILE A 543 -12.28 -12.55 10.00
CA ILE A 543 -11.64 -13.69 9.34
C ILE A 543 -12.50 -14.94 9.53
N PRO A 544 -12.83 -15.70 8.48
CA PRO A 544 -13.56 -16.96 8.63
C PRO A 544 -12.66 -18.00 9.32
N VAL A 545 -13.15 -18.60 10.40
CA VAL A 545 -12.40 -19.63 11.17
C VAL A 545 -13.07 -20.99 11.15
N TYR A 546 -14.38 -21.04 10.90
CA TYR A 546 -15.13 -22.29 10.87
C TYR A 546 -16.28 -22.23 9.87
N ILE A 547 -16.48 -23.32 9.14
CA ILE A 547 -17.67 -23.56 8.32
C ILE A 547 -18.20 -24.95 8.69
N ASN A 548 -19.45 -25.00 9.18
CA ASN A 548 -20.07 -26.26 9.55
C ASN A 548 -20.32 -27.15 8.33
N LYS A 549 -20.92 -26.58 7.29
CA LYS A 549 -21.19 -27.27 6.03
C LYS A 549 -21.12 -26.30 4.87
N LEU A 550 -20.44 -26.67 3.79
CA LEU A 550 -20.45 -25.94 2.52
C LEU A 550 -20.82 -26.92 1.41
N PHE A 551 -21.79 -26.56 0.60
CA PHE A 551 -22.27 -27.35 -0.52
C PHE A 551 -22.04 -26.59 -1.82
N ILE A 552 -21.50 -27.26 -2.84
CA ILE A 552 -21.26 -26.71 -4.17
C ILE A 552 -21.84 -27.66 -5.20
N ASP A 553 -22.88 -27.24 -5.91
CA ASP A 553 -23.46 -27.99 -7.03
C ASP A 553 -23.06 -27.41 -8.38
N THR A 554 -22.20 -28.12 -9.09
CA THR A 554 -21.70 -27.68 -10.41
C THR A 554 -22.68 -27.90 -11.55
N ALA A 555 -23.58 -28.89 -11.44
CA ALA A 555 -24.50 -29.22 -12.52
C ALA A 555 -25.54 -28.11 -12.67
N LYS A 556 -26.21 -27.78 -11.57
CA LYS A 556 -27.20 -26.70 -11.55
C LYS A 556 -26.59 -25.31 -11.76
N HIS A 557 -25.36 -25.07 -11.32
CA HIS A 557 -24.71 -23.76 -11.55
C HIS A 557 -24.46 -23.48 -13.04
N LYS A 558 -24.28 -24.52 -13.87
CA LYS A 558 -24.21 -24.37 -15.34
C LYS A 558 -25.57 -24.08 -15.98
N GLU A 559 -26.66 -24.56 -15.37
CA GLU A 559 -28.02 -24.34 -15.87
C GLU A 559 -28.53 -22.92 -15.54
N SER A 560 -28.05 -22.31 -14.46
CA SER A 560 -28.37 -20.94 -14.04
C SER A 560 -27.47 -19.85 -14.65
N ASP A 561 -26.49 -20.22 -15.49
CA ASP A 561 -25.45 -19.32 -16.02
C ASP A 561 -25.98 -18.43 -17.17
N ASP A 562 -26.95 -17.55 -16.88
CA ASP A 562 -27.39 -16.47 -17.78
C ASP A 562 -26.39 -15.28 -17.79
N GLY A 563 -25.25 -15.43 -17.10
CA GLY A 563 -24.01 -14.73 -17.42
C GLY A 563 -23.84 -13.30 -16.90
N LYS A 564 -24.58 -12.81 -15.89
CA LYS A 564 -24.26 -11.47 -15.33
C LYS A 564 -24.26 -11.35 -13.80
N TYR A 565 -25.28 -11.84 -13.07
CA TYR A 565 -25.39 -11.59 -11.62
C TYR A 565 -26.23 -12.62 -10.86
N ASN A 566 -25.76 -13.04 -9.69
CA ASN A 566 -26.41 -13.98 -8.80
C ASN A 566 -26.84 -13.28 -7.50
N VAL A 567 -27.96 -13.70 -6.90
CA VAL A 567 -28.41 -13.14 -5.62
C VAL A 567 -27.91 -14.02 -4.49
N ALA A 568 -27.21 -13.43 -3.53
CA ALA A 568 -26.77 -14.06 -2.30
C ALA A 568 -27.65 -13.58 -1.13
N VAL A 569 -28.21 -14.52 -0.37
CA VAL A 569 -29.10 -14.24 0.77
C VAL A 569 -28.57 -14.91 2.03
N MET A 570 -28.63 -14.20 3.14
CA MET A 570 -28.29 -14.66 4.47
C MET A 570 -29.56 -14.79 5.32
N GLY A 571 -29.90 -16.02 5.71
CA GLY A 571 -31.06 -16.30 6.55
C GLY A 571 -30.86 -15.85 8.00
N ASN A 572 -31.85 -15.18 8.59
CA ASN A 572 -31.76 -14.57 9.92
C ASN A 572 -31.61 -15.61 11.06
N ASP A 573 -32.23 -16.78 10.96
CA ASP A 573 -32.32 -17.73 12.08
C ASP A 573 -31.23 -18.83 12.08
N GLU A 574 -30.55 -19.08 10.94
CA GLU A 574 -29.62 -20.23 10.80
C GLU A 574 -28.20 -19.88 10.32
N LYS A 575 -27.83 -18.59 10.14
CA LYS A 575 -26.52 -18.17 9.59
C LYS A 575 -26.16 -18.92 8.31
N ILE A 576 -27.13 -19.10 7.42
CA ILE A 576 -26.93 -19.76 6.13
C ILE A 576 -26.77 -18.69 5.06
N ILE A 577 -25.69 -18.78 4.27
CA ILE A 577 -25.48 -17.96 3.07
C ILE A 577 -25.81 -18.85 1.87
N ARG A 578 -26.79 -18.44 1.06
CA ARG A 578 -27.18 -19.14 -0.16
C ARG A 578 -26.99 -18.23 -1.37
N SER A 579 -26.43 -18.75 -2.44
CA SER A 579 -26.44 -18.11 -3.75
C SER A 579 -26.53 -19.19 -4.82
N ASP A 580 -27.67 -19.22 -5.51
CA ASP A 580 -28.08 -20.25 -6.47
C ASP A 580 -27.84 -21.69 -5.96
N ASN A 581 -26.67 -22.22 -6.27
CA ASN A 581 -26.29 -23.63 -6.15
C ASN A 581 -25.16 -23.85 -5.13
N ILE A 582 -24.86 -22.81 -4.35
CA ILE A 582 -23.91 -22.85 -3.24
C ILE A 582 -24.66 -22.55 -1.94
N GLU A 583 -24.44 -23.39 -0.93
CA GLU A 583 -24.94 -23.16 0.42
C GLU A 583 -23.82 -23.24 1.45
N ILE A 584 -23.69 -22.22 2.29
CA ILE A 584 -22.75 -22.18 3.42
C ILE A 584 -23.56 -22.12 4.70
N HIS A 585 -23.41 -23.12 5.56
CA HIS A 585 -24.14 -23.26 6.81
C HIS A 585 -23.24 -22.93 8.00
N ASN A 586 -23.74 -22.07 8.89
CA ASN A 586 -23.11 -21.71 10.16
C ASN A 586 -21.62 -21.39 10.03
N ILE A 587 -21.34 -20.36 9.23
CA ILE A 587 -20.00 -19.77 9.15
C ILE A 587 -19.72 -18.95 10.42
N VAL A 588 -18.52 -19.11 10.97
CA VAL A 588 -18.06 -18.37 12.14
C VAL A 588 -16.86 -17.53 11.74
N PHE A 589 -16.98 -16.23 12.01
CA PHE A 589 -15.90 -15.28 11.87
C PHE A 589 -15.25 -15.02 13.24
N GLN A 590 -13.94 -14.83 13.22
CA GLN A 590 -13.16 -14.31 14.33
C GLN A 590 -12.75 -12.88 14.00
N ARG A 591 -12.90 -11.98 14.98
CA ARG A 591 -12.36 -10.63 14.89
C ARG A 591 -10.84 -10.71 14.99
N LYS A 592 -10.13 -10.21 13.98
CA LYS A 592 -8.70 -9.93 14.04
C LYS A 592 -8.55 -8.44 14.37
N PRO A 593 -8.14 -8.07 15.58
CA PRO A 593 -7.96 -6.68 15.94
C PRO A 593 -6.81 -6.09 15.14
N MET A 594 -7.03 -4.89 14.60
CA MET A 594 -6.02 -4.18 13.84
C MET A 594 -4.83 -3.83 14.75
N MET A 595 -3.63 -4.31 14.40
CA MET A 595 -2.42 -3.86 15.09
C MET A 595 -2.08 -2.45 14.62
N LYS A 596 -2.35 -1.46 15.45
CA LYS A 596 -1.81 -0.12 15.22
C LYS A 596 -0.28 -0.24 15.20
N GLY A 597 0.38 0.27 14.16
CA GLY A 597 1.83 0.29 14.06
C GLY A 597 2.49 0.89 15.30
N ASP A 598 3.80 0.69 15.46
CA ASP A 598 4.57 1.51 16.39
C ASP A 598 4.33 2.96 15.96
N ASP A 599 3.63 3.75 16.77
CA ASP A 599 3.12 5.06 16.39
C ASP A 599 4.23 5.89 15.73
N ILE A 600 3.99 6.36 14.51
CA ILE A 600 4.61 7.58 14.01
C ILE A 600 4.07 8.68 14.94
N VAL A 601 4.77 8.94 16.03
CA VAL A 601 4.64 10.23 16.71
C VAL A 601 4.97 11.26 15.63
N PRO A 602 4.08 12.24 15.34
CA PRO A 602 4.34 13.25 14.34
C PRO A 602 5.74 13.83 14.56
N GLN A 603 6.56 13.93 13.50
CA GLN A 603 7.94 14.44 13.61
C GLN A 603 8.01 15.84 14.24
N ASN A 604 6.88 16.58 14.22
CA ASN A 604 6.74 17.91 14.81
C ASN A 604 6.32 17.91 16.29
N LEU A 605 5.91 16.77 16.83
CA LEU A 605 5.68 16.54 18.26
C LEU A 605 6.83 15.68 18.80
N VAL A 606 8.02 16.25 18.85
CA VAL A 606 9.08 15.73 19.71
C VAL A 606 8.64 15.94 21.15
N ILE A 607 7.80 15.03 21.66
CA ILE A 607 7.83 14.69 23.07
C ILE A 607 9.21 14.09 23.24
N LYS A 608 10.17 14.91 23.72
CA LYS A 608 11.48 14.42 24.12
C LYS A 608 11.24 13.19 24.98
N LYS A 609 11.73 12.04 24.53
CA LYS A 609 11.93 10.86 25.38
C LYS A 609 12.93 11.23 26.48
N THR A 610 12.49 12.00 27.46
CA THR A 610 13.10 12.02 28.78
C THR A 610 12.40 10.91 29.56
N ASN A 611 13.17 9.98 30.11
CA ASN A 611 12.69 8.88 30.96
C ASN A 611 12.12 9.37 32.31
N ASP A 612 11.70 10.63 32.39
CA ASP A 612 11.09 11.24 33.56
C ASP A 612 9.71 11.79 33.19
N PRO A 613 8.66 11.49 33.97
CA PRO A 613 7.35 12.09 33.78
C PRO A 613 7.47 13.60 33.98
N ILE A 614 7.19 14.37 32.93
CA ILE A 614 7.12 15.82 33.01
C ILE A 614 5.87 16.16 33.84
N TYR A 615 6.06 16.51 35.11
CA TYR A 615 5.04 17.17 35.90
C TYR A 615 4.72 18.52 35.24
N SER A 616 3.46 18.75 34.85
CA SER A 616 3.05 20.09 34.41
C SER A 616 2.98 21.01 35.63
N ASN A 617 3.90 21.96 35.74
CA ASN A 617 3.93 23.00 36.78
C ASN A 617 2.83 24.08 36.58
N GLN A 618 1.66 23.72 36.05
CA GLN A 618 0.53 24.65 35.98
C GLN A 618 -0.50 24.26 37.02
N GLU A 619 -0.50 25.00 38.13
CA GLU A 619 -1.61 25.09 39.08
C GLU A 619 -2.84 25.65 38.35
N ASN A 620 -3.58 24.79 37.67
CA ASN A 620 -4.95 25.07 37.26
C ASN A 620 -5.83 23.95 37.78
N ASP A 621 -6.82 24.31 38.59
CA ASP A 621 -7.91 23.46 39.08
C ASP A 621 -8.41 22.51 37.99
N TYR A 622 -8.17 21.20 38.06
CA TYR A 622 -9.10 20.13 37.64
C TYR A 622 -8.57 18.77 38.14
N ALA A 623 -9.30 18.15 39.08
CA ALA A 623 -9.21 16.71 39.32
C ALA A 623 -9.92 15.99 38.16
N GLU A 624 -9.22 15.77 37.04
CA GLU A 624 -9.79 15.06 35.91
C GLU A 624 -9.88 13.56 36.21
N GLU A 625 -11.06 12.97 35.94
CA GLU A 625 -11.26 11.53 36.10
C GLU A 625 -10.43 10.79 35.03
N MET A 626 -9.72 9.74 35.44
CA MET A 626 -8.81 8.99 34.56
C MET A 626 -9.17 7.52 34.54
N LYS A 627 -9.06 6.89 33.36
CA LYS A 627 -9.25 5.45 33.19
C LYS A 627 -8.14 4.84 32.36
N LEU A 628 -7.88 3.55 32.59
CA LEU A 628 -6.92 2.78 31.79
C LEU A 628 -7.57 2.41 30.45
N THR A 629 -6.82 2.62 29.37
CA THR A 629 -7.19 2.19 28.01
C THR A 629 -5.95 1.67 27.26
N SER A 630 -6.13 1.14 26.05
CA SER A 630 -5.01 0.66 25.22
C SER A 630 -4.97 1.34 23.85
N MET A 631 -3.77 1.72 23.39
CA MET A 631 -3.52 2.23 22.04
C MET A 631 -3.61 1.14 20.99
N GLY A 632 -3.38 -0.13 21.36
CA GLY A 632 -3.44 -1.25 20.45
C GLY A 632 -3.25 -2.58 21.17
N TYR A 633 -3.56 -3.67 20.48
CA TYR A 633 -3.59 -5.00 21.07
C TYR A 633 -2.24 -5.73 20.93
N GLY A 634 -2.02 -6.75 21.76
CA GLY A 634 -0.86 -7.64 21.72
C GLY A 634 0.45 -7.06 22.27
N ASP A 635 0.40 -5.92 22.98
CA ASP A 635 1.58 -5.30 23.60
C ASP A 635 1.18 -4.50 24.84
N PHE A 636 1.74 -4.85 26.00
CA PHE A 636 1.44 -4.18 27.27
C PHE A 636 1.96 -2.73 27.35
N ASP A 637 2.94 -2.33 26.53
CA ASP A 637 3.42 -0.93 26.51
C ASP A 637 2.43 0.02 25.85
N LYS A 638 1.41 -0.52 25.18
CA LYS A 638 0.34 0.28 24.57
C LYS A 638 -0.73 0.67 25.59
N LEU A 639 -0.65 0.22 26.84
CA LEU A 639 -1.50 0.67 27.93
C LEU A 639 -1.18 2.11 28.29
N TYR A 640 -2.21 2.94 28.40
CA TYR A 640 -2.07 4.33 28.81
C TYR A 640 -3.30 4.83 29.56
N TRP A 641 -3.08 5.85 30.37
CA TRP A 641 -4.12 6.54 31.11
C TRP A 641 -4.71 7.67 30.25
N THR A 642 -6.04 7.72 30.17
CA THR A 642 -6.77 8.73 29.41
C THR A 642 -7.76 9.43 30.32
N THR A 643 -8.00 10.71 30.05
CA THR A 643 -9.03 11.47 30.74
C THR A 643 -10.41 11.03 30.26
N PHE A 644 -11.40 11.06 31.17
CA PHE A 644 -12.80 10.88 30.83
C PHE A 644 -13.66 11.82 31.68
N LYS A 645 -14.87 12.11 31.20
CA LYS A 645 -15.89 12.82 31.96
C LYS A 645 -17.10 11.94 32.03
N ASP A 646 -17.37 11.35 33.18
CA ASP A 646 -18.66 10.72 33.40
C ASP A 646 -19.67 11.73 33.94
N THR A 647 -20.93 11.57 33.57
CA THR A 647 -22.01 12.27 34.27
C THR A 647 -22.08 11.68 35.66
N LYS A 648 -21.45 12.33 36.66
CA LYS A 648 -21.48 11.89 38.06
C LYS A 648 -22.92 11.64 38.50
N SER A 649 -23.35 10.38 38.47
CA SER A 649 -24.58 9.94 39.10
C SER A 649 -24.44 10.11 40.61
N ASP A 650 -25.55 10.22 41.34
CA ASP A 650 -25.51 10.30 42.80
C ASP A 650 -24.90 9.05 43.46
N THR A 651 -24.79 7.96 42.71
CA THR A 651 -24.32 6.64 43.11
C THR A 651 -22.85 6.34 42.82
N SER A 652 -22.11 7.23 42.16
CA SER A 652 -20.69 6.99 41.84
C SER A 652 -19.81 6.91 43.09
N LEU A 653 -18.78 6.05 43.05
CA LEU A 653 -17.81 5.89 44.13
C LEU A 653 -16.37 6.12 43.64
N GLU A 654 -15.50 6.44 44.59
CA GLU A 654 -14.08 6.68 44.37
C GLU A 654 -13.29 5.38 44.53
N VAL A 655 -12.50 5.02 43.51
CA VAL A 655 -11.73 3.77 43.50
C VAL A 655 -10.34 4.02 44.04
N PHE A 656 -9.92 3.21 45.01
CA PHE A 656 -8.59 3.26 45.60
C PHE A 656 -7.67 2.20 45.02
N TYR A 657 -8.17 0.97 44.88
CA TYR A 657 -7.43 -0.14 44.27
C TYR A 657 -8.32 -0.91 43.32
N ALA A 658 -7.78 -1.27 42.17
CA ALA A 658 -8.44 -2.12 41.19
C ALA A 658 -7.54 -3.30 40.82
N GLY A 659 -8.10 -4.50 40.65
CA GLY A 659 -7.30 -5.67 40.35
C GLY A 659 -7.35 -6.10 38.89
N ILE A 660 -6.26 -6.73 38.44
CA ILE A 660 -6.12 -7.28 37.08
C ILE A 660 -6.78 -8.64 37.01
N SER A 661 -7.73 -8.79 36.08
CA SER A 661 -8.38 -10.07 35.80
C SER A 661 -7.82 -10.76 34.55
N ILE A 662 -8.05 -12.06 34.41
CA ILE A 662 -7.70 -12.81 33.19
C ILE A 662 -8.42 -12.27 31.94
N ARG A 663 -9.62 -11.70 32.13
CA ARG A 663 -10.37 -11.05 31.06
C ARG A 663 -9.68 -9.79 30.56
N ASP A 664 -9.08 -9.01 31.47
CA ASP A 664 -8.28 -7.85 31.10
C ASP A 664 -7.06 -8.24 30.26
N TRP A 665 -6.44 -9.38 30.59
CA TRP A 665 -5.38 -9.97 29.77
C TRP A 665 -5.88 -10.36 28.37
N TYR A 666 -6.98 -11.11 28.25
CA TYR A 666 -7.55 -11.48 26.95
C TYR A 666 -8.00 -10.27 26.12
N LYS A 667 -8.46 -9.20 26.76
CA LYS A 667 -8.80 -7.92 26.12
C LYS A 667 -7.57 -7.30 25.48
N ILE A 668 -6.47 -7.09 26.22
CA ILE A 668 -5.27 -6.48 25.65
C ILE A 668 -4.60 -7.37 24.60
N MET A 669 -4.69 -8.68 24.75
CA MET A 669 -4.19 -9.64 23.77
C MET A 669 -5.08 -9.72 22.51
N GLY A 670 -6.16 -8.96 22.45
CA GLY A 670 -6.95 -8.78 21.24
C GLY A 670 -7.96 -9.90 20.97
N SER A 671 -8.17 -10.81 21.93
CA SER A 671 -9.09 -11.94 21.76
C SER A 671 -10.56 -11.53 21.91
N LYS A 672 -10.87 -10.49 22.70
CA LYS A 672 -12.25 -9.97 22.94
C LYS A 672 -12.29 -8.47 23.25
N PRO A 673 -12.22 -7.56 22.25
CA PRO A 673 -12.15 -6.12 22.47
C PRO A 673 -13.54 -5.45 22.54
N GLU A 674 -14.52 -6.10 23.16
CA GLU A 674 -15.92 -5.62 23.20
C GLU A 674 -16.10 -4.34 24.03
N CYS A 675 -15.12 -3.98 24.88
CA CYS A 675 -15.15 -2.76 25.69
C CYS A 675 -13.73 -2.23 25.93
N ASP A 676 -13.51 -0.93 25.68
CA ASP A 676 -12.23 -0.21 25.86
C ASP A 676 -11.77 -0.09 27.33
N SER A 677 -12.61 -0.49 28.29
CA SER A 677 -12.37 -0.32 29.72
C SER A 677 -11.81 -1.58 30.37
N PHE A 678 -10.92 -1.39 31.37
CA PHE A 678 -10.23 -2.47 32.09
C PHE A 678 -10.68 -2.54 33.55
N GLY A 679 -10.50 -3.71 34.16
CA GLY A 679 -10.80 -3.98 35.56
C GLY A 679 -12.24 -4.43 35.80
N MET A 680 -12.41 -5.45 36.63
CA MET A 680 -13.73 -5.99 37.02
C MET A 680 -14.02 -5.86 38.51
N TYR A 681 -13.03 -5.61 39.35
CA TYR A 681 -13.23 -5.57 40.80
C TYR A 681 -12.32 -4.54 41.45
N TYR A 682 -12.79 -3.97 42.54
CA TYR A 682 -12.17 -2.82 43.19
C TYR A 682 -12.47 -2.74 44.69
N SER A 683 -11.71 -1.88 45.38
CA SER A 683 -12.03 -1.33 46.70
C SER A 683 -11.94 0.19 46.67
N GLY A 684 -12.75 0.85 47.50
CA GLY A 684 -12.90 2.29 47.44
C GLY A 684 -13.77 2.88 48.54
N ILE A 685 -14.15 4.13 48.35
CA ILE A 685 -14.97 4.90 49.28
C ILE A 685 -16.16 5.49 48.52
N ASN A 686 -17.36 5.36 49.07
CA ASN A 686 -18.55 5.99 48.48
C ASN A 686 -18.70 7.46 48.93
N LYS A 687 -19.65 8.20 48.35
CA LYS A 687 -19.89 9.61 48.74
C LYS A 687 -20.29 9.82 50.21
N ARG A 688 -20.72 8.76 50.91
CA ARG A 688 -21.03 8.77 52.36
C ARG A 688 -19.80 8.49 53.23
N ASN A 689 -18.62 8.41 52.62
CA ASN A 689 -17.35 8.09 53.27
C ASN A 689 -17.29 6.67 53.86
N GLU A 690 -18.11 5.75 53.35
CA GLU A 690 -18.11 4.34 53.77
C GLU A 690 -17.12 3.55 52.90
N ARG A 691 -16.39 2.63 53.54
CA ARG A 691 -15.40 1.77 52.88
C ARG A 691 -16.11 0.59 52.22
N VAL A 692 -15.98 0.46 50.91
CA VAL A 692 -16.69 -0.54 50.11
C VAL A 692 -15.75 -1.31 49.18
N MET A 693 -16.14 -2.53 48.84
CA MET A 693 -15.50 -3.36 47.81
C MET A 693 -16.57 -4.00 46.93
N GLY A 694 -16.29 -4.21 45.66
CA GLY A 694 -17.30 -4.68 44.72
C GLY A 694 -16.78 -5.24 43.41
N VAL A 695 -17.71 -5.78 42.61
CA VAL A 695 -17.46 -6.31 41.27
C VAL A 695 -18.38 -5.62 40.26
N VAL A 696 -17.82 -5.25 39.12
CA VAL A 696 -18.51 -4.68 37.95
C VAL A 696 -18.18 -5.46 36.68
N SER A 697 -19.01 -5.32 35.65
CA SER A 697 -18.84 -6.04 34.40
C SER A 697 -17.58 -5.61 33.61
N SER A 698 -17.16 -4.34 33.76
CA SER A 698 -15.94 -3.74 33.20
C SER A 698 -15.74 -2.32 33.75
N GLY A 699 -14.51 -1.78 33.71
CA GLY A 699 -14.22 -0.37 33.97
C GLY A 699 -13.81 -0.01 35.40
N ALA A 700 -13.44 -1.00 36.21
CA ALA A 700 -12.95 -0.76 37.58
C ALA A 700 -11.57 -0.07 37.63
N MET A 701 -10.74 -0.16 36.58
CA MET A 701 -9.46 0.56 36.47
C MET A 701 -9.69 2.01 36.02
N ALA A 702 -10.44 2.74 36.83
CA ALA A 702 -10.72 4.16 36.68
C ALA A 702 -10.69 4.84 38.05
N THR A 703 -10.56 6.17 38.10
CA THR A 703 -10.59 6.95 39.35
C THR A 703 -11.95 6.92 40.04
N SER A 704 -13.01 6.73 39.27
CA SER A 704 -14.39 6.59 39.74
C SER A 704 -15.08 5.45 38.98
N VAL A 705 -16.06 4.81 39.62
CA VAL A 705 -16.84 3.73 39.02
C VAL A 705 -18.30 3.79 39.49
N GLU A 706 -19.22 3.35 38.65
CA GLU A 706 -20.60 3.11 39.05
C GLU A 706 -20.74 1.69 39.64
N PRO A 707 -21.11 1.55 40.92
CA PRO A 707 -21.25 0.24 41.55
C PRO A 707 -22.49 -0.51 41.04
N ASP A 708 -22.37 -1.83 40.90
CA ASP A 708 -23.54 -2.71 40.90
C ASP A 708 -23.97 -2.92 42.37
N SER A 709 -25.14 -2.40 42.74
CA SER A 709 -25.63 -2.46 44.12
C SER A 709 -25.83 -3.88 44.65
N ASP A 710 -26.04 -4.86 43.76
CA ASP A 710 -26.22 -6.26 44.12
C ASP A 710 -24.89 -7.02 44.23
N LEU A 711 -23.75 -6.39 43.91
CA LEU A 711 -22.39 -6.96 43.99
C LEU A 711 -21.43 -6.01 44.70
N LEU A 712 -21.94 -5.37 45.76
CA LEU A 712 -21.23 -4.45 46.63
C LEU A 712 -21.26 -4.95 48.09
N TRP A 713 -20.12 -4.87 48.79
CA TRP A 713 -19.95 -5.26 50.19
C TRP A 713 -19.24 -4.17 50.99
N PRO A 714 -19.59 -3.98 52.28
CA PRO A 714 -18.81 -3.15 53.19
C PRO A 714 -17.47 -3.81 53.50
N VAL A 715 -16.42 -3.00 53.63
CA VAL A 715 -15.09 -3.49 54.02
C VAL A 715 -15.01 -3.56 55.55
N PRO A 716 -14.65 -4.72 56.14
CA PRO A 716 -14.42 -4.84 57.58
C PRO A 716 -13.38 -3.82 58.10
N GLU A 717 -13.55 -3.36 59.34
CA GLU A 717 -12.65 -2.36 59.94
C GLU A 717 -11.19 -2.85 59.99
N ASP A 718 -10.98 -4.14 60.26
CA ASP A 718 -9.66 -4.77 60.39
C ASP A 718 -8.92 -4.98 59.06
N TRP A 719 -9.58 -4.80 57.92
CA TRP A 719 -8.96 -4.99 56.61
C TRP A 719 -8.43 -3.66 56.09
N SER A 720 -7.31 -3.66 55.38
CA SER A 720 -6.95 -2.51 54.55
C SER A 720 -7.81 -2.47 53.28
N LEU A 721 -7.84 -1.33 52.56
CA LEU A 721 -8.49 -1.29 51.24
C LEU A 721 -7.71 -2.14 50.23
N GLU A 722 -6.39 -2.31 50.39
CA GLU A 722 -5.56 -3.19 49.55
C GLU A 722 -6.02 -4.65 49.72
N ASP A 723 -6.11 -5.11 50.97
CA ASP A 723 -6.61 -6.45 51.31
C ASP A 723 -8.03 -6.67 50.78
N ALA A 724 -8.91 -5.69 50.97
CA ALA A 724 -10.30 -5.76 50.54
C ALA A 724 -10.44 -5.91 49.02
N ALA A 725 -9.58 -5.30 48.21
CA ALA A 725 -9.64 -5.44 46.75
C ALA A 725 -9.43 -6.89 46.28
N THR A 726 -8.78 -7.74 47.09
CA THR A 726 -8.44 -9.12 46.70
C THR A 726 -9.59 -10.11 46.80
N VAL A 727 -10.66 -9.74 47.51
CA VAL A 727 -11.74 -10.65 47.93
C VAL A 727 -12.87 -10.78 46.91
N PRO A 728 -13.43 -9.69 46.33
CA PRO A 728 -14.69 -9.78 45.61
C PRO A 728 -14.70 -10.80 44.47
N MET A 729 -13.67 -10.82 43.63
CA MET A 729 -13.66 -11.62 42.41
C MET A 729 -13.46 -13.14 42.62
N PRO A 730 -12.43 -13.62 43.35
CA PRO A 730 -12.22 -15.07 43.54
C PRO A 730 -13.35 -15.75 44.32
N TYR A 731 -13.85 -15.09 45.37
CA TYR A 731 -14.93 -15.64 46.19
C TYR A 731 -16.28 -15.58 45.46
N LEU A 732 -16.53 -14.55 44.64
CA LEU A 732 -17.71 -14.53 43.76
C LEU A 732 -17.73 -15.75 42.83
N LEU A 733 -16.62 -16.04 42.17
CA LEU A 733 -16.50 -17.20 41.28
C LEU A 733 -16.67 -18.53 42.04
N ALA A 734 -16.00 -18.68 43.19
CA ALA A 734 -16.07 -19.91 43.96
C ALA A 734 -17.49 -20.15 44.52
N TYR A 735 -18.14 -19.14 45.11
CA TYR A 735 -19.52 -19.27 45.60
C TYR A 735 -20.54 -19.44 44.48
N TYR A 736 -20.36 -18.77 43.33
CA TYR A 736 -21.21 -18.96 42.14
C TYR A 736 -21.24 -20.43 41.73
N VAL A 737 -20.08 -21.05 41.65
CA VAL A 737 -19.98 -22.44 41.22
C VAL A 737 -20.44 -23.42 42.31
N LEU A 738 -19.97 -23.24 43.54
CA LEU A 738 -20.24 -24.18 44.64
C LEU A 738 -21.70 -24.11 45.13
N THR A 739 -22.31 -22.93 45.13
CA THR A 739 -23.67 -22.73 45.70
C THR A 739 -24.76 -22.81 44.63
N ILE A 740 -24.53 -22.24 43.45
CA ILE A 740 -25.57 -22.12 42.42
C ILE A 740 -25.47 -23.27 41.42
N ARG A 741 -24.27 -23.54 40.88
CA ARG A 741 -24.09 -24.50 39.78
C ARG A 741 -24.05 -25.96 40.23
N ILE A 742 -23.30 -26.29 41.30
CA ILE A 742 -23.18 -27.67 41.79
C ILE A 742 -24.01 -27.93 43.04
N LYS A 743 -24.19 -26.95 43.93
CA LYS A 743 -24.76 -27.14 45.28
C LYS A 743 -23.96 -28.18 46.08
N ILE A 744 -22.71 -27.85 46.39
CA ILE A 744 -21.78 -28.76 47.07
C ILE A 744 -22.29 -29.17 48.46
N GLN A 745 -21.98 -30.41 48.87
CA GLN A 745 -22.36 -30.99 50.16
C GLN A 745 -21.14 -31.56 50.88
N LYS A 746 -21.23 -31.69 52.21
CA LYS A 746 -20.14 -32.11 53.11
C LYS A 746 -19.47 -33.44 52.74
N HIS A 747 -20.19 -34.36 52.11
CA HIS A 747 -19.66 -35.68 51.75
C HIS A 747 -18.96 -35.72 50.39
N HIS A 748 -18.93 -34.61 49.64
CA HIS A 748 -18.26 -34.56 48.35
C HIS A 748 -16.73 -34.45 48.51
N SER A 749 -16.03 -35.10 47.59
CA SER A 749 -14.59 -34.94 47.35
C SER A 749 -14.36 -34.00 46.16
N ILE A 750 -13.45 -33.05 46.32
CA ILE A 750 -13.13 -32.06 45.27
C ILE A 750 -11.63 -31.99 45.01
N LEU A 751 -11.24 -32.03 43.74
CA LEU A 751 -9.88 -31.78 43.27
C LEU A 751 -9.79 -30.36 42.70
N ILE A 752 -8.98 -29.53 43.33
CA ILE A 752 -8.75 -28.15 42.91
C ILE A 752 -7.41 -28.10 42.18
N MET A 753 -7.47 -27.99 40.86
CA MET A 753 -6.28 -27.83 40.00
C MET A 753 -5.76 -26.41 40.11
N ASP A 754 -4.45 -26.25 40.20
CA ASP A 754 -3.76 -24.98 40.42
C ASP A 754 -4.24 -24.24 41.68
N GLY A 755 -4.28 -24.95 42.81
CA GLY A 755 -4.82 -24.45 44.09
C GLY A 755 -4.12 -23.21 44.66
N ALA A 756 -2.88 -22.93 44.22
CA ALA A 756 -2.16 -21.71 44.60
C ALA A 756 -2.74 -20.44 43.95
N THR A 757 -3.57 -20.55 42.90
CA THR A 757 -4.23 -19.40 42.26
C THR A 757 -5.23 -18.73 43.21
N PRO A 758 -5.53 -17.42 43.06
CA PRO A 758 -6.51 -16.73 43.90
C PRO A 758 -7.89 -17.42 43.95
N ILE A 759 -8.35 -17.92 42.79
CA ILE A 759 -9.60 -18.68 42.68
C ILE A 759 -9.47 -20.01 43.43
N GLY A 760 -8.37 -20.75 43.20
CA GLY A 760 -8.09 -22.00 43.89
C GLY A 760 -8.07 -21.86 45.41
N GLN A 761 -7.44 -20.81 45.94
CA GLN A 761 -7.41 -20.50 47.37
C GLN A 761 -8.82 -20.23 47.93
N ALA A 762 -9.67 -19.50 47.19
CA ALA A 762 -11.06 -19.29 47.58
C ALA A 762 -11.86 -20.60 47.62
N PHE A 763 -11.67 -21.49 46.64
CA PHE A 763 -12.27 -22.83 46.65
C PHE A 763 -11.82 -23.66 47.85
N ILE A 764 -10.51 -23.67 48.16
CA ILE A 764 -9.97 -24.40 49.31
C ILE A 764 -10.59 -23.87 50.61
N SER A 765 -10.65 -22.55 50.78
CA SER A 765 -11.22 -21.93 51.99
C SER A 765 -12.68 -22.33 52.22
N ILE A 766 -13.51 -22.23 51.18
CA ILE A 766 -14.95 -22.56 51.27
C ILE A 766 -15.16 -24.07 51.47
N CYS A 767 -14.42 -24.92 50.74
CA CYS A 767 -14.61 -26.36 50.82
C CYS A 767 -14.14 -26.95 52.16
N LEU A 768 -13.08 -26.38 52.77
CA LEU A 768 -12.63 -26.76 54.10
C LEU A 768 -13.65 -26.36 55.18
N ASP A 769 -14.27 -25.17 55.09
CA ASP A 769 -15.35 -24.73 56.00
C ASP A 769 -16.57 -25.66 55.92
N LEU A 770 -16.95 -26.05 54.69
CA LEU A 770 -18.07 -26.97 54.45
C LEU A 770 -17.76 -28.43 54.85
N GLY A 771 -16.52 -28.73 55.25
CA GLY A 771 -16.07 -30.05 55.69
C GLY A 771 -15.92 -31.08 54.56
N CYS A 772 -15.67 -30.63 53.32
CA CYS A 772 -15.45 -31.49 52.16
C CYS A 772 -14.05 -32.16 52.21
N ASN A 773 -13.87 -33.28 51.50
CA ASN A 773 -12.54 -33.87 51.32
C ASN A 773 -11.82 -33.17 50.16
N VAL A 774 -10.87 -32.29 50.48
CA VAL A 774 -10.16 -31.45 49.49
C VAL A 774 -8.86 -32.10 49.05
N PHE A 775 -8.70 -32.24 47.73
CA PHE A 775 -7.45 -32.52 47.04
C PHE A 775 -7.04 -31.29 46.24
N THR A 776 -5.74 -31.04 46.10
CA THR A 776 -5.27 -29.96 45.25
C THR A 776 -3.97 -30.31 44.54
N ALA A 777 -3.81 -29.77 43.34
CA ALA A 777 -2.62 -29.97 42.52
C ALA A 777 -2.00 -28.61 42.17
N VAL A 778 -0.67 -28.51 42.18
CA VAL A 778 0.10 -27.28 41.89
C VAL A 778 1.29 -27.57 40.98
N SER A 779 1.73 -26.54 40.26
CA SER A 779 2.73 -26.67 39.18
C SER A 779 4.17 -26.83 39.65
N ASN A 780 4.48 -26.58 40.92
CA ASN A 780 5.81 -26.75 41.47
C ASN A 780 5.80 -26.92 43.00
N PHE A 781 6.95 -27.33 43.54
CA PHE A 781 7.14 -27.55 44.96
C PHE A 781 7.01 -26.28 45.82
N GLU A 782 7.45 -25.11 45.35
CA GLU A 782 7.37 -23.85 46.10
C GLU A 782 5.91 -23.44 46.38
N LYS A 783 5.04 -23.56 45.36
CA LYS A 783 3.60 -23.35 45.45
C LYS A 783 2.95 -24.34 46.42
N LYS A 784 3.40 -25.61 46.42
CA LYS A 784 2.91 -26.63 47.36
C LYS A 784 3.21 -26.23 48.79
N LYS A 785 4.45 -25.81 49.07
CA LYS A 785 4.88 -25.38 50.40
C LYS A 785 4.07 -24.17 50.89
N LEU A 786 3.97 -23.13 50.07
CA LEU A 786 3.22 -21.92 50.43
C LEU A 786 1.73 -22.22 50.69
N LEU A 787 1.11 -23.09 49.90
CA LEU A 787 -0.30 -23.43 50.07
C LEU A 787 -0.57 -24.14 51.41
N LEU A 788 0.35 -25.01 51.85
CA LEU A 788 0.28 -25.69 53.15
C LEU A 788 0.49 -24.71 54.32
N GLU A 789 1.31 -23.68 54.14
CA GLU A 789 1.47 -22.59 55.13
C GLU A 789 0.19 -21.75 55.26
N ILE A 790 -0.49 -21.46 54.14
CA ILE A 790 -1.73 -20.66 54.12
C ILE A 790 -2.94 -21.45 54.65
N PHE A 791 -3.00 -22.77 54.42
CA PHE A 791 -4.09 -23.65 54.85
C PHE A 791 -3.57 -24.82 55.71
N PRO A 792 -3.38 -24.62 57.03
CA PRO A 792 -2.87 -25.66 57.92
C PRO A 792 -3.78 -26.91 58.01
N ASN A 793 -5.08 -26.75 57.73
CA ASN A 793 -6.05 -27.84 57.72
C ASN A 793 -5.98 -28.70 56.45
N LEU A 794 -5.17 -28.32 55.45
CA LEU A 794 -4.96 -29.07 54.23
C LEU A 794 -3.92 -30.18 54.45
N LYS A 795 -4.28 -31.42 54.15
CA LYS A 795 -3.38 -32.57 54.34
C LYS A 795 -2.27 -32.57 53.28
N GLU A 796 -1.01 -32.72 53.68
CA GLU A 796 0.14 -32.79 52.76
C GLU A 796 0.01 -33.92 51.73
N ASN A 797 -0.53 -35.07 52.13
CA ASN A 797 -0.80 -36.21 51.24
C ASN A 797 -1.87 -35.90 50.18
N ASN A 798 -2.71 -34.89 50.39
CA ASN A 798 -3.75 -34.46 49.44
C ASN A 798 -3.28 -33.30 48.55
N THR A 799 -2.03 -32.83 48.71
CA THR A 799 -1.45 -31.73 47.94
C THR A 799 -0.38 -32.26 46.99
N ILE A 800 -0.65 -32.18 45.69
CA ILE A 800 0.11 -32.86 44.62
C ILE A 800 0.97 -31.83 43.86
N ASP A 801 2.24 -32.15 43.66
CA ASP A 801 3.09 -31.45 42.69
C ASP A 801 3.06 -32.20 41.37
N TYR A 802 2.32 -31.66 40.39
CA TYR A 802 2.12 -32.34 39.11
C TYR A 802 3.27 -32.14 38.11
N SER A 803 4.33 -31.41 38.48
CA SER A 803 5.57 -31.36 37.70
C SER A 803 6.43 -32.61 37.84
N THR A 804 6.28 -33.33 38.95
CA THR A 804 7.08 -34.50 39.31
C THR A 804 6.26 -35.77 39.48
N THR A 805 4.96 -35.65 39.78
CA THR A 805 4.11 -36.78 40.16
C THR A 805 2.81 -36.80 39.35
N GLU A 806 2.38 -37.99 38.89
CA GLU A 806 1.07 -38.12 38.24
C GLU A 806 -0.08 -37.96 39.26
N ILE A 807 -1.10 -37.21 38.86
CA ILE A 807 -2.22 -36.83 39.74
C ILE A 807 -3.09 -38.04 40.12
N LYS A 808 -3.44 -38.88 39.13
CA LYS A 808 -4.41 -39.96 39.28
C LYS A 808 -3.98 -41.07 40.28
N PRO A 809 -2.72 -41.55 40.27
CA PRO A 809 -2.26 -42.53 41.25
C PRO A 809 -2.34 -42.03 42.70
N VAL A 810 -2.01 -40.76 42.95
CA VAL A 810 -2.02 -40.18 44.31
C VAL A 810 -3.44 -40.07 44.87
N ILE A 811 -4.40 -39.63 44.04
CA ILE A 811 -5.81 -39.58 44.43
C ILE A 811 -6.34 -40.98 44.75
N SER A 812 -5.93 -41.98 43.96
CA SER A 812 -6.35 -43.38 44.14
C SER A 812 -5.77 -44.01 45.40
N ALA A 813 -4.53 -43.65 45.78
CA ALA A 813 -3.85 -44.18 46.97
C ALA A 813 -4.38 -43.58 48.28
N ASN A 814 -4.76 -42.29 48.28
CA ASN A 814 -5.15 -41.55 49.48
C ASN A 814 -6.68 -41.53 49.71
N ASN A 815 -7.46 -42.21 48.89
CA ASN A 815 -8.92 -42.31 49.03
C ASN A 815 -9.38 -43.77 49.06
N THR A 816 -9.77 -44.27 50.24
CA THR A 816 -10.13 -45.68 50.46
C THR A 816 -11.57 -46.04 50.02
N LYS A 817 -12.38 -45.03 49.71
CA LYS A 817 -13.66 -45.17 48.99
C LYS A 817 -13.44 -44.49 47.64
N SER A 818 -13.80 -45.16 46.54
CA SER A 818 -13.64 -44.63 45.18
C SER A 818 -14.07 -43.15 45.05
N SER A 819 -13.40 -42.47 44.13
CA SER A 819 -13.71 -41.19 43.48
C SER A 819 -13.44 -39.84 44.14
N CYS A 820 -12.72 -38.99 43.40
CA CYS A 820 -12.93 -37.55 43.40
C CYS A 820 -14.15 -37.22 42.54
N ASN A 821 -15.23 -36.68 43.14
CA ASN A 821 -16.50 -36.49 42.44
C ASN A 821 -16.57 -35.16 41.69
N ILE A 822 -15.79 -34.16 42.10
CA ILE A 822 -15.80 -32.82 41.50
C ILE A 822 -14.36 -32.41 41.18
N LEU A 823 -14.11 -31.85 40.00
CA LEU A 823 -12.83 -31.22 39.66
C LEU A 823 -13.06 -29.75 39.33
N ALA A 824 -12.30 -28.86 39.95
CA ALA A 824 -12.26 -27.44 39.64
C ALA A 824 -10.96 -27.08 38.91
N LYS A 825 -11.07 -26.70 37.63
CA LYS A 825 -9.93 -26.26 36.82
C LYS A 825 -9.64 -24.78 37.04
N CYS A 826 -8.81 -24.41 38.01
CA CYS A 826 -8.55 -22.99 38.32
C CYS A 826 -7.36 -22.38 37.55
N GLY A 827 -6.59 -23.16 36.78
CA GLY A 827 -5.46 -22.68 35.98
C GLY A 827 -5.31 -23.35 34.60
N TYR A 828 -4.16 -23.13 33.94
CA TYR A 828 -4.00 -23.31 32.48
C TYR A 828 -2.90 -24.32 32.06
N GLY A 829 -2.53 -25.26 32.93
CA GLY A 829 -1.38 -26.16 32.69
C GLY A 829 -1.70 -27.51 32.06
N VAL A 830 -2.83 -28.13 32.40
CA VAL A 830 -3.10 -29.55 32.07
C VAL A 830 -4.15 -29.67 30.94
N PRO A 831 -3.94 -30.56 29.95
CA PRO A 831 -4.93 -30.85 28.91
C PRO A 831 -6.25 -31.32 29.51
N LEU A 832 -7.36 -30.86 28.90
CA LEU A 832 -8.71 -31.12 29.41
C LEU A 832 -9.04 -32.60 29.54
N GLU A 833 -8.63 -33.42 28.57
CA GLU A 833 -8.88 -34.87 28.59
C GLU A 833 -8.20 -35.57 29.78
N THR A 834 -6.98 -35.16 30.11
CA THR A 834 -6.23 -35.69 31.26
C THR A 834 -6.94 -35.36 32.56
N GLU A 835 -7.48 -34.14 32.69
CA GLU A 835 -8.27 -33.72 33.85
C GLU A 835 -9.57 -34.51 33.96
N ILE A 836 -10.31 -34.69 32.86
CA ILE A 836 -11.55 -35.48 32.86
C ILE A 836 -11.27 -36.92 33.29
N ARG A 837 -10.13 -37.50 32.88
CA ARG A 837 -9.73 -38.86 33.25
C ARG A 837 -9.33 -39.02 34.72
N CYS A 838 -9.09 -37.92 35.45
CA CYS A 838 -8.84 -37.92 36.89
C CYS A 838 -10.13 -37.95 37.72
N ILE A 839 -11.28 -37.65 37.09
CA ILE A 839 -12.60 -37.70 37.71
C ILE A 839 -13.13 -39.13 37.62
N ASP A 840 -13.87 -39.57 38.61
CA ASP A 840 -14.49 -40.90 38.59
C ASP A 840 -15.84 -40.91 37.86
N GLU A 841 -16.55 -42.03 37.93
CA GLU A 841 -17.91 -42.18 37.41
C GLU A 841 -18.86 -41.14 38.00
N CYS A 842 -19.78 -40.62 37.16
CA CYS A 842 -20.76 -39.58 37.52
C CYS A 842 -20.18 -38.25 38.02
N GLY A 843 -18.86 -38.06 37.95
CA GLY A 843 -18.24 -36.83 38.46
C GLY A 843 -18.40 -35.63 37.54
N ILE A 844 -18.21 -34.44 38.12
CA ILE A 844 -18.44 -33.14 37.48
C ILE A 844 -17.12 -32.40 37.30
N LEU A 845 -16.79 -32.03 36.06
CA LEU A 845 -15.71 -31.13 35.74
C LEU A 845 -16.21 -29.69 35.64
N LEU A 846 -15.60 -28.79 36.39
CA LEU A 846 -15.80 -27.35 36.28
C LEU A 846 -14.67 -26.75 35.45
N HIS A 847 -15.03 -26.15 34.33
CA HIS A 847 -14.09 -25.45 33.46
C HIS A 847 -14.47 -23.97 33.37
N PHE A 848 -13.63 -23.10 33.91
CA PHE A 848 -13.77 -21.65 33.74
C PHE A 848 -13.33 -21.26 32.34
N ILE A 849 -14.27 -20.77 31.55
CA ILE A 849 -14.05 -20.40 30.17
C ILE A 849 -14.31 -18.92 29.99
N GLU A 850 -13.40 -18.25 29.27
CA GLU A 850 -13.64 -16.92 28.74
C GLU A 850 -14.28 -17.01 27.35
N ASP A 851 -14.03 -18.07 26.57
CA ASP A 851 -14.64 -18.30 25.24
C ASP A 851 -15.13 -19.75 25.05
N PRO A 852 -16.46 -19.98 24.92
CA PRO A 852 -17.02 -21.31 24.74
C PRO A 852 -16.68 -21.97 23.39
N LYS A 853 -16.22 -21.22 22.38
CA LYS A 853 -16.01 -21.74 21.02
C LYS A 853 -14.74 -22.58 20.82
N SER A 854 -13.96 -22.85 21.86
CA SER A 854 -12.56 -23.29 21.75
C SER A 854 -12.23 -24.69 22.27
N ILE A 855 -13.22 -25.48 22.72
CA ILE A 855 -12.96 -26.74 23.40
C ILE A 855 -13.21 -27.94 22.49
N GLU A 856 -12.15 -28.71 22.20
CA GLU A 856 -12.20 -30.01 21.52
C GLU A 856 -11.71 -31.10 22.47
N PHE A 857 -12.47 -32.19 22.57
CA PHE A 857 -12.10 -33.41 23.30
C PHE A 857 -12.87 -34.60 22.75
N GLY A 858 -12.32 -35.81 22.90
CA GLY A 858 -13.00 -37.05 22.52
C GLY A 858 -14.25 -37.29 23.38
N MET A 859 -15.40 -37.60 22.78
CA MET A 859 -16.65 -37.81 23.52
C MET A 859 -16.63 -39.06 24.41
N ASP A 860 -15.69 -39.99 24.16
CA ASP A 860 -15.47 -41.21 24.93
C ASP A 860 -15.16 -40.93 26.41
N VAL A 861 -14.55 -39.79 26.73
CA VAL A 861 -14.22 -39.42 28.11
C VAL A 861 -15.47 -39.18 28.98
N LEU A 862 -16.64 -38.97 28.36
CA LEU A 862 -17.93 -38.80 29.04
C LEU A 862 -18.73 -40.09 29.22
N ASN A 863 -18.27 -41.24 28.68
CA ASN A 863 -18.99 -42.52 28.74
C ASN A 863 -19.29 -43.02 30.17
N LEU A 864 -18.57 -42.51 31.18
CA LEU A 864 -18.75 -42.85 32.59
C LEU A 864 -19.75 -41.91 33.30
N SER A 865 -20.78 -41.47 32.59
CA SER A 865 -21.79 -40.50 33.06
C SER A 865 -21.19 -39.19 33.63
N ARG A 866 -19.98 -38.83 33.19
CA ARG A 866 -19.30 -37.61 33.64
C ARG A 866 -19.97 -36.38 33.03
N SER A 867 -20.02 -35.30 33.79
CA SER A 867 -20.63 -34.03 33.36
C SER A 867 -19.57 -32.93 33.24
N LEU A 868 -19.58 -32.20 32.13
CA LEU A 868 -18.75 -31.00 31.94
C LEU A 868 -19.61 -29.74 32.15
N CYS A 869 -19.28 -28.96 33.18
CA CYS A 869 -19.93 -27.69 33.49
C CYS A 869 -19.02 -26.53 33.09
N LEU A 870 -19.40 -25.84 32.01
CA LEU A 870 -18.73 -24.62 31.56
C LEU A 870 -19.21 -23.42 32.38
N VAL A 871 -18.25 -22.68 32.95
CA VAL A 871 -18.50 -21.51 33.80
C VAL A 871 -17.96 -20.27 33.08
N HIS A 872 -18.86 -19.36 32.70
CA HIS A 872 -18.54 -18.10 32.04
C HIS A 872 -19.07 -16.93 32.89
N LEU A 873 -18.16 -16.15 33.47
CA LEU A 873 -18.48 -15.13 34.46
C LEU A 873 -19.42 -14.01 33.96
N PRO A 874 -19.31 -13.50 32.72
CA PRO A 874 -20.21 -12.47 32.22
C PRO A 874 -21.70 -12.82 32.32
N ASN A 875 -22.05 -14.11 32.40
CA ASN A 875 -23.43 -14.54 32.60
C ASN A 875 -24.03 -14.04 33.93
N VAL A 876 -23.20 -13.81 34.96
CA VAL A 876 -23.66 -13.31 36.27
C VAL A 876 -24.22 -11.89 36.18
N PHE A 877 -23.76 -11.08 35.22
CA PHE A 877 -24.23 -9.71 35.02
C PHE A 877 -25.45 -9.61 34.09
N LYS A 878 -25.97 -10.73 33.58
CA LYS A 878 -27.16 -10.72 32.72
C LYS A 878 -28.40 -10.27 33.51
N PRO A 879 -29.33 -9.52 32.89
CA PRO A 879 -30.54 -9.04 33.56
C PRO A 879 -31.34 -10.15 34.25
N ASP A 880 -31.42 -11.33 33.62
CA ASP A 880 -32.19 -12.49 34.09
C ASP A 880 -31.64 -13.12 35.38
N HIS A 881 -30.40 -12.80 35.77
CA HIS A 881 -29.69 -13.44 36.89
C HIS A 881 -29.71 -12.59 38.18
N LEU A 882 -30.66 -11.65 38.29
CA LEU A 882 -30.80 -10.78 39.46
C LEU A 882 -30.87 -11.54 40.80
N HIS A 883 -31.64 -12.64 40.83
CA HIS A 883 -31.77 -13.48 42.03
C HIS A 883 -30.44 -14.15 42.42
N GLU A 884 -29.63 -14.55 41.44
CA GLU A 884 -28.32 -15.15 41.67
C GLU A 884 -27.36 -14.14 42.30
N ARG A 885 -27.31 -12.90 41.78
CA ARG A 885 -26.47 -11.82 42.33
C ARG A 885 -26.79 -11.52 43.80
N LYS A 886 -28.07 -11.38 44.14
CA LYS A 886 -28.51 -11.15 45.54
C LYS A 886 -28.14 -12.30 46.47
N LEU A 887 -28.27 -13.54 46.00
CA LEU A 887 -27.82 -14.70 46.77
C LEU A 887 -26.30 -14.66 47.01
N LEU A 888 -25.52 -14.35 45.97
CA LEU A 888 -24.06 -14.24 46.05
C LEU A 888 -23.62 -13.14 47.02
N GLN A 889 -24.25 -11.97 46.95
CA GLN A 889 -24.02 -10.87 47.88
C GLN A 889 -24.16 -11.35 49.33
N ARG A 890 -25.26 -12.04 49.62
CA ARG A 890 -25.57 -12.54 50.95
C ARG A 890 -24.58 -13.59 51.43
N VAL A 891 -24.31 -14.64 50.65
CA VAL A 891 -23.44 -15.76 51.10
C VAL A 891 -21.99 -15.31 51.27
N ILE A 892 -21.51 -14.35 50.45
CA ILE A 892 -20.18 -13.75 50.63
C ILE A 892 -20.14 -12.91 51.90
N GLY A 893 -21.18 -12.09 52.16
CA GLY A 893 -21.30 -11.33 53.41
C GLY A 893 -21.30 -12.24 54.66
N GLU A 894 -22.08 -13.33 54.63
CA GLU A 894 -22.10 -14.34 55.70
C GLU A 894 -20.75 -15.07 55.82
N GLY A 895 -20.03 -15.29 54.72
CA GLY A 895 -18.71 -15.90 54.70
C GLY A 895 -17.62 -14.99 55.29
N ILE A 896 -17.72 -13.68 55.07
CA ILE A 896 -16.86 -12.67 55.70
C ILE A 896 -17.10 -12.65 57.21
N ALA A 897 -18.37 -12.61 57.64
CA ALA A 897 -18.72 -12.61 59.07
C ALA A 897 -18.25 -13.87 59.81
N ARG A 898 -18.19 -15.02 59.12
CA ARG A 898 -17.70 -16.30 59.68
C ARG A 898 -16.17 -16.47 59.61
N GLY A 899 -15.45 -15.57 58.96
CA GLY A 899 -14.00 -15.69 58.76
C GLY A 899 -13.57 -16.72 57.70
N VAL A 900 -14.52 -17.28 56.94
CA VAL A 900 -14.26 -18.20 55.82
C VAL A 900 -13.67 -17.43 54.63
N VAL A 901 -14.18 -16.22 54.42
CA VAL A 901 -13.71 -15.29 53.41
C VAL A 901 -12.64 -14.41 54.02
N ARG A 902 -11.43 -14.50 53.48
CA ARG A 902 -10.24 -13.78 53.95
C ARG A 902 -9.49 -13.12 52.79
N PRO A 903 -8.79 -12.00 53.03
CA PRO A 903 -7.91 -11.38 52.04
C PRO A 903 -6.85 -12.34 51.53
N LEU A 904 -6.45 -12.17 50.28
CA LEU A 904 -5.42 -12.96 49.61
C LEU A 904 -4.13 -12.16 49.50
N GLN A 905 -3.01 -12.87 49.32
CA GLN A 905 -1.72 -12.23 49.03
C GLN A 905 -1.83 -11.38 47.77
N HIS A 906 -1.18 -10.22 47.76
CA HIS A 906 -1.24 -9.30 46.64
C HIS A 906 0.05 -8.49 46.47
N VAL A 907 0.23 -7.95 45.27
CA VAL A 907 1.26 -6.95 44.95
C VAL A 907 0.56 -5.75 44.32
N VAL A 908 0.90 -4.57 44.81
CA VAL A 908 0.36 -3.30 44.31
C VAL A 908 1.36 -2.64 43.37
N PHE A 909 0.90 -2.26 42.19
CA PHE A 909 1.65 -1.47 41.24
C PHE A 909 1.11 -0.04 41.19
N ARG A 910 2.02 0.92 41.00
CA ARG A 910 1.65 2.31 40.72
C ARG A 910 1.14 2.43 39.27
N PRO A 911 0.31 3.42 38.97
CA PRO A 911 -0.26 3.64 37.63
C PRO A 911 0.77 3.68 36.48
N PRO A 912 1.97 4.29 36.61
CA PRO A 912 2.99 4.26 35.56
C PRO A 912 3.56 2.86 35.27
N ASP A 913 3.49 1.94 36.23
CA ASP A 913 4.06 0.59 36.13
C ASP A 913 3.00 -0.45 35.72
N VAL A 914 1.84 -0.03 35.23
CA VAL A 914 0.74 -0.94 34.86
C VAL A 914 1.15 -1.99 33.83
N SER A 915 2.02 -1.65 32.87
CA SER A 915 2.56 -2.61 31.89
C SER A 915 3.37 -3.72 32.57
N LYS A 916 4.13 -3.40 33.63
CA LYS A 916 4.85 -4.40 34.43
C LYS A 916 3.89 -5.26 35.25
N ALA A 917 2.78 -4.69 35.71
CA ALA A 917 1.73 -5.41 36.42
C ALA A 917 1.12 -6.52 35.55
N PHE A 918 0.79 -6.22 34.28
CA PHE A 918 0.32 -7.23 33.31
C PHE A 918 1.39 -8.27 32.95
N GLN A 919 2.67 -7.88 32.87
CA GLN A 919 3.77 -8.82 32.66
C GLN A 919 3.94 -9.78 33.85
N LEU A 920 3.87 -9.27 35.08
CA LEU A 920 3.93 -10.11 36.28
C LEU A 920 2.72 -11.06 36.32
N PHE A 921 1.52 -10.58 36.01
CA PHE A 921 0.31 -11.41 35.93
C PHE A 921 0.43 -12.53 34.88
N SER A 922 1.10 -12.25 33.75
CA SER A 922 1.37 -13.26 32.71
C SER A 922 2.46 -14.27 33.11
N SER A 923 3.30 -13.89 34.08
CA SER A 923 4.33 -14.75 34.65
C SER A 923 3.76 -15.65 35.74
N ASP A 924 4.06 -16.94 35.72
CA ASP A 924 3.59 -17.91 36.71
C ASP A 924 4.45 -17.86 38.00
N LYS A 925 5.23 -16.78 38.17
CA LYS A 925 6.22 -16.58 39.23
C LYS A 925 5.60 -16.03 40.52
N PHE A 926 4.47 -15.33 40.43
CA PHE A 926 3.83 -14.71 41.59
C PHE A 926 2.57 -15.46 42.02
N ILE A 927 2.39 -15.56 43.33
CA ILE A 927 1.23 -16.22 43.95
C ILE A 927 0.42 -15.15 44.67
N GLY A 928 -0.76 -14.84 44.15
CA GLY A 928 -1.62 -13.80 44.70
C GLY A 928 -2.30 -12.97 43.61
N GLN A 929 -2.90 -11.85 44.01
CA GLN A 929 -3.51 -10.90 43.10
C GLN A 929 -2.58 -9.73 42.74
N VAL A 930 -2.72 -9.24 41.52
CA VAL A 930 -2.02 -8.04 41.05
C VAL A 930 -3.01 -6.87 41.07
N LEU A 931 -2.71 -5.85 41.87
CA LEU A 931 -3.53 -4.67 42.07
C LEU A 931 -2.84 -3.43 41.50
N VAL A 932 -3.65 -2.44 41.12
CA VAL A 932 -3.21 -1.11 40.68
C VAL A 932 -3.70 -0.08 41.69
N ASP A 933 -2.79 0.75 42.20
CA ASP A 933 -3.09 1.86 43.11
C ASP A 933 -3.65 3.06 42.34
N MET A 934 -4.97 3.25 42.43
CA MET A 934 -5.71 4.32 41.77
C MET A 934 -5.64 5.64 42.54
N LYS A 935 -5.37 5.60 43.85
CA LYS A 935 -5.28 6.78 44.72
C LYS A 935 -4.10 7.67 44.35
N THR A 936 -2.99 7.07 43.92
CA THR A 936 -1.78 7.84 43.56
C THR A 936 -1.99 8.74 42.33
N ILE A 937 -2.89 8.38 41.41
CA ILE A 937 -3.28 9.22 40.25
C ILE A 937 -3.81 10.58 40.72
N GLN A 938 -4.56 10.59 41.81
CA GLN A 938 -5.20 11.79 42.34
C GLN A 938 -4.21 12.72 43.06
N LYS A 939 -3.10 12.18 43.57
CA LYS A 939 -2.10 12.93 44.36
C LYS A 939 -0.93 13.44 43.52
N HIS A 940 -0.56 12.73 42.46
CA HIS A 940 0.59 13.05 41.63
C HIS A 940 0.08 13.17 40.20
N HIS A 941 -0.20 14.40 39.76
CA HIS A 941 -0.73 14.74 38.42
C HIS A 941 -0.08 13.90 37.31
N LEU A 942 -0.71 12.79 36.97
CA LEU A 942 -0.22 11.85 35.98
C LEU A 942 -0.47 12.46 34.60
N CYS A 943 0.50 12.37 33.69
CA CYS A 943 0.30 12.80 32.31
C CYS A 943 -0.64 11.80 31.62
N ALA A 944 -1.93 12.14 31.57
CA ALA A 944 -2.93 11.41 30.80
C ALA A 944 -2.96 11.94 29.36
N LEU A 945 -3.17 11.05 28.39
CA LEU A 945 -3.41 11.51 27.03
C LEU A 945 -4.81 12.12 26.96
N PRO A 946 -4.94 13.32 26.41
CA PRO A 946 -6.22 13.97 26.24
C PRO A 946 -7.05 13.23 25.20
N ARG A 947 -8.36 13.15 25.44
CA ARG A 947 -9.28 12.40 24.59
C ARG A 947 -10.56 13.21 24.43
N ILE A 948 -11.04 13.38 23.19
CA ILE A 948 -12.32 14.05 22.94
C ILE A 948 -13.40 13.28 23.71
N THR A 949 -14.07 13.98 24.63
CA THR A 949 -15.27 13.51 25.36
C THR A 949 -16.44 14.36 24.92
N ALA A 950 -17.55 13.72 24.55
CA ALA A 950 -18.77 14.40 24.17
C ALA A 950 -19.86 14.12 25.22
N HIS A 951 -20.50 15.16 25.73
CA HIS A 951 -21.58 15.00 26.69
C HIS A 951 -22.90 14.67 25.96
N PRO A 952 -23.76 13.76 26.46
CA PRO A 952 -24.98 13.37 25.76
C PRO A 952 -25.95 14.53 25.46
N LYS A 953 -25.95 15.60 26.27
CA LYS A 953 -26.80 16.79 26.10
C LYS A 953 -26.23 17.88 25.19
N GLU A 954 -24.95 17.77 24.82
CA GLU A 954 -24.28 18.75 23.96
C GLU A 954 -24.57 18.45 22.49
N ILE A 955 -24.61 19.51 21.67
CA ILE A 955 -24.77 19.38 20.22
C ILE A 955 -23.43 19.56 19.53
N HIS A 956 -23.13 18.61 18.65
CA HIS A 956 -22.02 18.70 17.72
C HIS A 956 -22.56 18.90 16.31
N ILE A 957 -22.11 19.97 15.66
CA ILE A 957 -22.44 20.30 14.27
C ILE A 957 -21.31 19.82 13.38
N ILE A 958 -21.63 19.07 12.33
CA ILE A 958 -20.69 18.59 11.32
C ILE A 958 -21.18 19.05 9.96
N ILE A 959 -20.35 19.83 9.27
CA ILE A 959 -20.60 20.30 7.90
C ILE A 959 -19.80 19.42 6.96
N ASN A 960 -20.52 18.67 6.13
CA ASN A 960 -19.99 17.55 5.37
C ASN A 960 -20.67 17.43 4.00
N ASP A 961 -20.08 18.04 2.98
CA ASP A 961 -20.58 17.94 1.61
C ASP A 961 -19.99 16.70 0.91
N ALA A 962 -20.72 15.58 0.93
CA ALA A 962 -20.36 14.33 0.25
C ALA A 962 -19.10 13.59 0.75
N SER A 963 -18.47 14.00 1.86
CA SER A 963 -17.29 13.33 2.40
C SER A 963 -17.63 12.09 3.24
N ASP A 964 -16.96 10.96 2.99
CA ASP A 964 -16.93 9.81 3.90
C ASP A 964 -16.07 10.11 5.15
N LEU A 965 -15.07 10.99 5.02
CA LEU A 965 -14.20 11.42 6.13
C LEU A 965 -15.02 12.08 7.26
N GLY A 966 -15.99 12.94 6.92
CA GLY A 966 -16.87 13.56 7.91
C GLY A 966 -17.70 12.53 8.66
N LEU A 967 -18.20 11.50 7.97
CA LEU A 967 -18.96 10.42 8.61
C LEU A 967 -18.10 9.59 9.58
N LEU A 968 -16.80 9.42 9.29
CA LEU A 968 -15.87 8.77 10.22
C LEU A 968 -15.67 9.58 11.51
N ILE A 969 -15.59 10.90 11.41
CA ILE A 969 -15.48 11.79 12.58
C ILE A 969 -16.74 11.70 13.42
N VAL A 970 -17.92 11.69 12.79
CA VAL A 970 -19.20 11.48 13.47
C VAL A 970 -19.21 10.14 14.21
N ASP A 971 -18.78 9.06 13.57
CA ASP A 971 -18.66 7.73 14.17
C ASP A 971 -17.76 7.75 15.42
N LYS A 972 -16.65 8.51 15.38
CA LYS A 972 -15.80 8.71 16.55
C LYS A 972 -16.51 9.52 17.64
N LEU A 973 -17.15 10.65 17.33
CA LEU A 973 -17.89 11.45 18.32
C LEU A 973 -18.97 10.64 19.03
N VAL A 974 -19.74 9.81 18.29
CA VAL A 974 -20.75 8.90 18.84
C VAL A 974 -20.12 7.92 19.84
N ASN A 975 -19.00 7.29 19.44
CA ASN A 975 -18.22 6.40 20.31
C ASN A 975 -17.61 7.13 21.53
N ARG A 976 -17.55 8.47 21.50
CA ARG A 976 -17.07 9.32 22.61
C ARG A 976 -18.18 9.95 23.45
N GLY A 977 -19.43 9.52 23.26
CA GLY A 977 -20.56 9.91 24.10
C GLY A 977 -21.53 10.91 23.47
N ALA A 978 -21.26 11.36 22.23
CA ALA A 978 -22.18 12.24 21.54
C ALA A 978 -23.51 11.50 21.28
N ARG A 979 -24.62 12.14 21.62
CA ARG A 979 -25.98 11.62 21.38
C ARG A 979 -26.86 12.58 20.59
N ASN A 980 -26.48 13.85 20.44
CA ASN A 980 -27.20 14.84 19.65
C ASN A 980 -26.27 15.45 18.60
N LEU A 981 -26.57 15.21 17.33
CA LEU A 981 -25.72 15.58 16.20
C LEU A 981 -26.54 16.33 15.16
N VAL A 982 -25.95 17.39 14.58
CA VAL A 982 -26.51 18.08 13.41
C VAL A 982 -25.54 17.87 12.27
N LEU A 983 -25.99 17.16 11.24
CA LEU A 983 -25.20 16.87 10.06
C LEU A 983 -25.73 17.69 8.89
N HIS A 984 -24.91 18.61 8.40
CA HIS A 984 -25.18 19.30 7.14
C HIS A 984 -24.60 18.47 5.99
N CYS A 985 -25.46 18.05 5.06
CA CYS A 985 -25.08 17.27 3.90
C CYS A 985 -26.04 17.52 2.73
N THR A 986 -25.50 17.91 1.58
CA THR A 986 -26.27 18.20 0.36
C THR A 986 -26.56 16.98 -0.51
N THR A 987 -25.82 15.87 -0.32
CA THR A 987 -25.94 14.64 -1.12
C THR A 987 -26.41 13.47 -0.27
N GLN A 988 -27.32 12.66 -0.79
CA GLN A 988 -27.78 11.44 -0.12
C GLN A 988 -27.11 10.22 -0.76
N SER A 989 -26.29 9.50 0.00
CA SER A 989 -25.64 8.24 -0.43
C SER A 989 -26.21 7.03 0.34
N GLY A 990 -26.04 5.82 -0.22
CA GLY A 990 -26.41 4.58 0.45
C GLY A 990 -25.63 4.39 1.77
N TYR A 991 -24.34 4.73 1.76
CA TYR A 991 -23.48 4.67 2.93
C TYR A 991 -23.92 5.64 4.05
N LEU A 992 -24.34 6.87 3.71
CA LEU A 992 -24.89 7.83 4.67
C LEU A 992 -26.14 7.27 5.36
N GLN A 993 -27.08 6.71 4.59
CA GLN A 993 -28.29 6.12 5.16
C GLN A 993 -27.96 4.95 6.10
N TYR A 994 -27.04 4.07 5.69
CA TYR A 994 -26.56 2.98 6.55
C TYR A 994 -25.99 3.50 7.88
N LYS A 995 -25.22 4.59 7.86
CA LYS A 995 -24.68 5.21 9.07
C LYS A 995 -25.75 5.86 9.93
N LEU A 996 -26.73 6.54 9.34
CA LEU A 996 -27.88 7.09 10.07
C LEU A 996 -28.65 5.99 10.81
N ASP A 997 -29.02 4.91 10.11
CA ASP A 997 -29.72 3.76 10.71
C ASP A 997 -28.88 3.14 11.84
N SER A 998 -27.55 3.02 11.66
CA SER A 998 -26.63 2.51 12.68
C SER A 998 -26.57 3.40 13.92
N TRP A 999 -26.55 4.73 13.75
CA TRP A 999 -26.48 5.69 14.86
C TRP A 999 -27.82 5.78 15.59
N GLU A 1000 -28.94 5.78 14.88
CA GLU A 1000 -30.29 5.75 15.47
C GLU A 1000 -30.51 4.48 16.30
N ASN A 1001 -30.10 3.31 15.79
CA ASN A 1001 -30.12 2.05 16.54
C ASN A 1001 -29.23 2.08 17.80
N SER A 1002 -28.21 2.94 17.81
CA SER A 1002 -27.32 3.18 18.96
C SER A 1002 -27.87 4.25 19.92
N GLY A 1003 -29.08 4.77 19.69
CA GLY A 1003 -29.73 5.79 20.51
C GLY A 1003 -29.21 7.21 20.29
N VAL A 1004 -28.63 7.50 19.12
CA VAL A 1004 -28.15 8.83 18.73
C VAL A 1004 -29.22 9.54 17.90
N PHE A 1005 -29.51 10.79 18.25
CA PHE A 1005 -30.39 11.66 17.49
C PHE A 1005 -29.58 12.48 16.49
N VAL A 1006 -29.80 12.23 15.20
CA VAL A 1006 -29.15 12.96 14.11
C VAL A 1006 -30.18 13.83 13.38
N THR A 1007 -29.93 15.14 13.31
CA THR A 1007 -30.73 16.06 12.49
C THR A 1007 -29.98 16.32 11.19
N LEU A 1008 -30.56 15.89 10.06
CA LEU A 1008 -30.01 16.16 8.74
C LEU A 1008 -30.50 17.52 8.22
N CYS A 1009 -29.57 18.36 7.77
CA CYS A 1009 -29.86 19.65 7.15
C CYS A 1009 -29.22 19.75 5.77
N SER A 1010 -29.93 20.36 4.82
CA SER A 1010 -29.47 20.59 3.44
C SER A 1010 -29.56 22.08 3.07
N ASP A 1011 -29.53 22.96 4.07
CA ASP A 1011 -29.68 24.41 3.89
C ASP A 1011 -28.45 25.00 3.18
N GLU A 1012 -28.60 25.98 2.29
CA GLU A 1012 -27.45 26.64 1.65
C GLU A 1012 -26.73 27.58 2.63
N LEU A 1013 -25.45 27.32 2.92
CA LEU A 1013 -24.66 28.06 3.93
C LEU A 1013 -23.81 29.21 3.35
N LEU A 1014 -24.14 29.67 2.14
CA LEU A 1014 -23.37 30.68 1.42
C LEU A 1014 -23.60 32.11 1.93
N ASP A 1015 -24.77 32.38 2.48
CA ASP A 1015 -25.15 33.68 3.02
C ASP A 1015 -25.17 33.68 4.56
N LYS A 1016 -24.81 34.82 5.16
CA LYS A 1016 -24.81 35.03 6.62
C LYS A 1016 -26.18 34.73 7.25
N ASN A 1017 -27.28 35.18 6.62
CA ASN A 1017 -28.65 34.97 7.14
C ASN A 1017 -29.05 33.48 7.15
N SER A 1018 -28.58 32.71 6.17
CA SER A 1018 -28.82 31.27 6.11
C SER A 1018 -28.02 30.55 7.21
N CYS A 1019 -26.77 30.97 7.48
CA CYS A 1019 -25.99 30.47 8.60
C CYS A 1019 -26.62 30.79 9.97
N ILE A 1020 -27.20 31.99 10.14
CA ILE A 1020 -27.96 32.37 11.35
C ILE A 1020 -29.13 31.41 11.54
N THR A 1021 -29.95 31.23 10.51
CA THR A 1021 -31.12 30.35 10.55
C THR A 1021 -30.73 28.90 10.88
N PHE A 1022 -29.64 28.41 10.29
CA PHE A 1022 -29.10 27.07 10.53
C PHE A 1022 -28.63 26.87 11.98
N ILE A 1023 -27.88 27.83 12.54
CA ILE A 1023 -27.40 27.76 13.93
C ILE A 1023 -28.57 27.91 14.91
N GLU A 1024 -29.53 28.80 14.67
CA GLU A 1024 -30.72 28.95 15.51
C GLU A 1024 -31.57 27.69 15.54
N LYS A 1025 -31.82 27.07 14.37
CA LYS A 1025 -32.50 25.77 14.26
C LYS A 1025 -31.77 24.68 15.04
N SER A 1026 -30.44 24.66 14.98
CA SER A 1026 -29.61 23.72 15.74
C SER A 1026 -29.72 23.94 17.25
N LYS A 1027 -29.72 25.20 17.70
CA LYS A 1027 -29.84 25.57 19.13
C LYS A 1027 -31.17 25.16 19.76
N THR A 1028 -32.25 25.02 18.98
CA THR A 1028 -33.55 24.52 19.51
C THR A 1028 -33.43 23.13 20.14
N LYS A 1029 -32.41 22.36 19.78
CA LYS A 1029 -32.17 21.01 20.28
C LYS A 1029 -31.27 20.97 21.53
N GLY A 1030 -30.57 22.06 21.85
CA GLY A 1030 -29.55 22.11 22.92
C GLY A 1030 -28.41 23.11 22.66
N PRO A 1031 -27.49 23.32 23.62
CA PRO A 1031 -26.34 24.19 23.44
C PRO A 1031 -25.33 23.59 22.46
N VAL A 1032 -24.91 24.39 21.48
CA VAL A 1032 -23.89 24.01 20.48
C VAL A 1032 -22.51 24.03 21.14
N HIS A 1033 -21.85 22.87 21.19
CA HIS A 1033 -20.57 22.69 21.86
C HIS A 1033 -19.39 22.66 20.89
N SER A 1034 -19.57 22.08 19.69
CA SER A 1034 -18.51 22.02 18.68
C SER A 1034 -19.05 22.14 17.25
N ILE A 1035 -18.27 22.78 16.38
CA ILE A 1035 -18.53 22.86 14.95
C ILE A 1035 -17.32 22.27 14.21
N PHE A 1036 -17.56 21.27 13.38
CA PHE A 1036 -16.58 20.65 12.49
C PHE A 1036 -16.93 20.99 11.04
N VAL A 1037 -15.97 21.54 10.30
CA VAL A 1037 -16.09 21.81 8.86
C VAL A 1037 -15.13 20.86 8.14
N VAL A 1038 -15.69 19.93 7.37
CA VAL A 1038 -14.92 18.94 6.60
C VAL A 1038 -14.97 19.34 5.14
N GLU A 1039 -13.82 19.63 4.56
CA GLU A 1039 -13.73 20.14 3.19
C GLU A 1039 -13.49 19.00 2.21
N THR A 1040 -14.30 18.94 1.16
CA THR A 1040 -14.14 17.97 0.06
C THR A 1040 -13.70 18.65 -1.22
N MET A 1041 -12.69 18.09 -1.88
CA MET A 1041 -12.43 18.32 -3.30
C MET A 1041 -13.51 17.60 -4.10
N LYS A 1042 -14.39 18.32 -4.81
CA LYS A 1042 -15.42 17.67 -5.65
C LYS A 1042 -14.76 16.72 -6.68
N PRO A 1043 -15.32 15.53 -6.94
CA PRO A 1043 -14.66 14.46 -7.71
C PRO A 1043 -14.47 14.68 -9.22
N ASN A 1044 -14.76 15.87 -9.77
CA ASN A 1044 -14.71 16.12 -11.22
C ASN A 1044 -13.48 16.93 -11.67
N TYR A 1045 -12.32 16.78 -11.03
CA TYR A 1045 -11.12 17.52 -11.44
C TYR A 1045 -10.41 16.94 -12.68
N THR A 1046 -10.66 15.68 -13.09
CA THR A 1046 -9.91 15.06 -14.20
C THR A 1046 -10.58 15.09 -15.58
N GLU A 1047 -11.91 15.14 -15.69
CA GLU A 1047 -12.56 15.43 -16.99
C GLU A 1047 -12.53 16.93 -17.37
N PHE A 1048 -12.14 17.80 -16.43
CA PHE A 1048 -12.21 19.26 -16.58
C PHE A 1048 -10.94 19.93 -17.13
N TYR A 1049 -9.96 19.17 -17.64
CA TYR A 1049 -8.84 19.75 -18.41
C TYR A 1049 -9.26 20.43 -19.74
N LYS A 1050 -10.56 20.47 -20.05
CA LYS A 1050 -11.14 21.18 -21.20
C LYS A 1050 -12.03 22.39 -20.84
N ILE A 1051 -12.27 22.71 -19.57
CA ILE A 1051 -13.18 23.80 -19.19
C ILE A 1051 -12.42 24.98 -18.54
N ASP A 1052 -12.93 26.17 -18.83
CA ASP A 1052 -12.36 27.49 -18.55
C ASP A 1052 -11.90 27.68 -17.09
N LYS A 1053 -10.66 28.17 -16.88
CA LYS A 1053 -10.04 28.48 -15.57
C LYS A 1053 -10.81 29.50 -14.72
N LYS A 1054 -11.95 29.99 -15.21
CA LYS A 1054 -12.84 30.96 -14.58
C LYS A 1054 -13.91 30.30 -13.71
N ILE A 1055 -14.48 29.17 -14.15
CA ILE A 1055 -15.54 28.45 -13.42
C ILE A 1055 -14.98 27.77 -12.16
N LEU A 1056 -13.75 27.24 -12.24
CA LEU A 1056 -13.00 26.72 -11.10
C LEU A 1056 -12.77 27.77 -9.99
N ARG A 1057 -12.61 29.05 -10.36
CA ARG A 1057 -12.43 30.13 -9.37
C ARG A 1057 -13.70 30.45 -8.60
N GLU A 1058 -14.88 30.26 -9.19
CA GLU A 1058 -16.16 30.60 -8.53
C GLU A 1058 -16.60 29.56 -7.50
N SER A 1059 -16.42 28.26 -7.77
CA SER A 1059 -16.73 27.20 -6.78
C SER A 1059 -15.84 27.25 -5.54
N ASP A 1060 -14.58 27.61 -5.73
CA ASP A 1060 -13.55 27.58 -4.69
C ASP A 1060 -13.63 28.80 -3.75
N ILE A 1061 -14.06 29.96 -4.27
CA ILE A 1061 -14.37 31.16 -3.47
C ILE A 1061 -15.62 30.95 -2.60
N LEU A 1062 -16.61 30.17 -3.09
CA LEU A 1062 -17.85 29.88 -2.37
C LEU A 1062 -17.61 29.11 -1.05
N GLN A 1063 -16.71 28.13 -1.03
CA GLN A 1063 -16.45 27.34 0.19
C GLN A 1063 -15.66 28.11 1.26
N ALA A 1064 -14.72 28.97 0.87
CA ALA A 1064 -14.01 29.84 1.82
C ALA A 1064 -14.99 30.77 2.57
N SER A 1065 -16.02 31.25 1.86
CA SER A 1065 -17.08 32.08 2.44
C SER A 1065 -17.90 31.38 3.54
N ILE A 1066 -18.01 30.04 3.52
CA ILE A 1066 -18.77 29.29 4.54
C ILE A 1066 -18.06 29.36 5.89
N VAL A 1067 -16.74 29.17 5.92
CA VAL A 1067 -15.95 29.22 7.17
C VAL A 1067 -16.01 30.63 7.78
N ASP A 1068 -15.91 31.67 6.94
CA ASP A 1068 -15.99 33.07 7.37
C ASP A 1068 -17.38 33.42 7.95
N ASN A 1069 -18.46 33.01 7.26
CA ASN A 1069 -19.82 33.21 7.74
C ASN A 1069 -20.08 32.48 9.06
N LEU A 1070 -19.58 31.25 9.21
CA LEU A 1070 -19.72 30.47 10.44
C LEU A 1070 -18.87 31.01 11.59
N ASP A 1071 -17.68 31.55 11.33
CA ASP A 1071 -16.87 32.25 12.35
C ASP A 1071 -17.68 33.39 12.96
N GLU A 1072 -18.20 34.28 12.11
CA GLU A 1072 -18.95 35.46 12.53
C GLU A 1072 -20.23 35.06 13.28
N VAL A 1073 -21.08 34.20 12.70
CA VAL A 1073 -22.35 33.79 13.30
C VAL A 1073 -22.15 32.99 14.59
N SER A 1074 -21.17 32.08 14.64
CA SER A 1074 -20.91 31.29 15.85
C SER A 1074 -20.34 32.15 16.98
N SER A 1075 -19.61 33.22 16.67
CA SER A 1075 -19.07 34.14 17.69
C SER A 1075 -20.19 34.94 18.39
N GLU A 1076 -21.28 35.24 17.67
CA GLU A 1076 -22.44 35.96 18.21
C GLU A 1076 -23.44 35.02 18.91
N LEU A 1077 -23.73 33.87 18.31
CA LEU A 1077 -24.84 33.00 18.73
C LEU A 1077 -24.44 31.83 19.62
N CYS A 1078 -23.17 31.44 19.68
CA CYS A 1078 -22.70 30.24 20.40
C CYS A 1078 -21.66 30.58 21.49
N PRO A 1079 -22.04 31.24 22.60
CA PRO A 1079 -21.10 31.63 23.65
C PRO A 1079 -20.49 30.44 24.42
N GLY A 1080 -21.11 29.25 24.33
CA GLY A 1080 -20.63 28.01 24.96
C GLY A 1080 -19.80 27.12 24.03
N LEU A 1081 -19.39 27.60 22.85
CA LEU A 1081 -18.62 26.82 21.89
C LEU A 1081 -17.21 26.53 22.45
N ARG A 1082 -16.82 25.26 22.47
CA ARG A 1082 -15.51 24.79 22.95
C ARG A 1082 -14.55 24.44 21.82
N SER A 1083 -15.07 24.04 20.66
CA SER A 1083 -14.24 23.64 19.52
C SER A 1083 -14.81 24.12 18.19
N PHE A 1084 -13.98 24.75 17.37
CA PHE A 1084 -14.25 25.09 15.98
C PHE A 1084 -13.12 24.50 15.14
N VAL A 1085 -13.41 23.46 14.37
CA VAL A 1085 -12.38 22.65 13.70
C VAL A 1085 -12.61 22.69 12.20
N VAL A 1086 -11.59 23.11 11.45
CA VAL A 1086 -11.58 23.09 9.98
C VAL A 1086 -10.61 22.02 9.51
N ILE A 1087 -11.09 21.06 8.73
CA ILE A 1087 -10.31 19.94 8.20
C ILE A 1087 -10.11 20.15 6.71
N ALA A 1088 -8.85 20.39 6.31
CA ALA A 1088 -8.48 20.71 4.94
C ALA A 1088 -7.69 19.57 4.28
N LEU A 1089 -8.13 19.13 3.10
CA LEU A 1089 -7.45 18.14 2.25
C LEU A 1089 -6.59 18.86 1.21
N THR A 1090 -5.26 18.71 1.25
CA THR A 1090 -4.35 19.41 0.32
C THR A 1090 -3.41 18.46 -0.44
N PRO A 1091 -3.25 18.62 -1.77
CA PRO A 1091 -2.15 18.01 -2.51
C PRO A 1091 -0.81 18.67 -2.12
N VAL A 1092 0.32 17.98 -2.35
CA VAL A 1092 1.69 18.39 -1.93
C VAL A 1092 2.16 19.74 -2.50
N ASP A 1093 1.43 20.34 -3.43
CA ASP A 1093 1.83 21.60 -4.09
C ASP A 1093 1.62 22.82 -3.18
N LYS A 1094 2.72 23.52 -2.89
CA LYS A 1094 2.84 24.55 -1.83
C LYS A 1094 2.11 25.89 -2.08
N ASN A 1095 1.25 25.98 -3.07
CA ASN A 1095 0.62 27.24 -3.50
C ASN A 1095 -0.92 27.21 -3.45
N ASP A 1096 -1.50 26.63 -2.41
CA ASP A 1096 -2.96 26.70 -2.19
C ASP A 1096 -3.34 28.02 -1.47
N ARG A 1097 -3.87 28.97 -2.25
CA ARG A 1097 -4.33 30.28 -1.75
C ARG A 1097 -5.56 30.16 -0.84
N ILE A 1098 -6.33 29.07 -0.95
CA ILE A 1098 -7.57 28.85 -0.20
C ILE A 1098 -7.25 28.41 1.23
N LEU A 1099 -6.32 27.46 1.37
CA LEU A 1099 -5.80 27.07 2.68
C LEU A 1099 -5.25 28.30 3.44
N PHE A 1100 -4.58 29.21 2.75
CA PHE A 1100 -4.06 30.44 3.34
C PHE A 1100 -5.16 31.36 3.90
N GLU A 1101 -6.24 31.63 3.16
CA GLU A 1101 -7.35 32.46 3.68
C GLU A 1101 -8.08 31.78 4.85
N ARG A 1102 -8.23 30.44 4.84
CA ARG A 1102 -8.85 29.68 5.94
C ARG A 1102 -8.00 29.71 7.21
N GLN A 1103 -6.69 29.51 7.08
CA GLN A 1103 -5.74 29.64 8.17
C GLN A 1103 -5.78 31.04 8.78
N LYS A 1104 -5.92 32.07 7.93
CA LYS A 1104 -6.05 33.45 8.36
C LYS A 1104 -7.36 33.70 9.13
N THR A 1105 -8.51 33.20 8.68
CA THR A 1105 -9.78 33.31 9.44
C THR A 1105 -9.69 32.62 10.80
N CYS A 1106 -9.19 31.40 10.85
CA CYS A 1106 -8.98 30.67 12.10
C CYS A 1106 -7.97 31.36 13.03
N GLN A 1107 -6.92 31.97 12.47
CA GLN A 1107 -5.95 32.77 13.22
C GLN A 1107 -6.58 34.03 13.81
N LEU A 1108 -7.40 34.76 13.04
CA LEU A 1108 -8.14 35.93 13.52
C LEU A 1108 -9.12 35.55 14.64
N ARG A 1109 -9.82 34.41 14.50
CA ARG A 1109 -10.69 33.87 15.55
C ARG A 1109 -9.95 33.62 16.86
N ARG A 1110 -8.74 33.02 16.80
CA ARG A 1110 -7.88 32.83 17.99
C ARG A 1110 -7.38 34.14 18.59
N GLN A 1111 -7.06 35.14 17.77
CA GLN A 1111 -6.68 36.48 18.27
C GLN A 1111 -7.81 37.14 19.08
N ARG A 1112 -9.08 36.80 18.79
CA ARG A 1112 -10.26 37.23 19.57
C ARG A 1112 -10.51 36.38 20.83
N GLY A 1113 -9.67 35.37 21.12
CA GLY A 1113 -9.83 34.47 22.26
C GLY A 1113 -10.89 33.37 22.06
N LEU A 1114 -11.38 33.16 20.83
CA LEU A 1114 -12.35 32.13 20.50
C LEU A 1114 -11.65 30.82 20.05
N PRO A 1115 -12.26 29.64 20.28
CA PRO A 1115 -11.64 28.37 19.91
C PRO A 1115 -11.59 28.21 18.40
N SER A 1116 -10.45 27.78 17.86
CA SER A 1116 -10.26 27.48 16.44
C SER A 1116 -9.03 26.60 16.19
N ILE A 1117 -9.18 25.56 15.35
CA ILE A 1117 -8.13 24.63 14.95
C ILE A 1117 -8.24 24.38 13.44
N VAL A 1118 -7.10 24.46 12.74
CA VAL A 1118 -6.96 24.01 11.35
C VAL A 1118 -6.18 22.70 11.34
N PHE A 1119 -6.80 21.64 10.83
CA PHE A 1119 -6.18 20.33 10.68
C PHE A 1119 -5.97 20.02 9.20
N GLN A 1120 -4.72 20.03 8.76
CA GLN A 1120 -4.37 19.83 7.36
C GLN A 1120 -3.97 18.37 7.11
N ILE A 1121 -4.44 17.77 6.01
CA ILE A 1121 -4.07 16.43 5.59
C ILE A 1121 -3.32 16.50 4.25
N GLU A 1122 -2.04 16.12 4.25
CA GLU A 1122 -1.15 16.06 3.08
C GLU A 1122 -1.04 14.62 2.53
N LEU A 1123 -1.33 14.46 1.23
CA LEU A 1123 -1.30 13.17 0.54
C LEU A 1123 -0.06 12.98 -0.33
N SER A 1124 0.69 11.89 -0.17
CA SER A 1124 2.00 11.69 -0.83
C SER A 1124 1.97 11.29 -2.31
N ASN A 1125 0.82 10.93 -2.89
CA ASN A 1125 0.72 10.36 -4.25
C ASN A 1125 0.04 11.31 -5.24
N GLN A 1126 0.67 11.50 -6.42
CA GLN A 1126 0.26 12.41 -7.50
C GLN A 1126 -0.62 11.78 -8.60
N GLN A 1127 -1.17 10.56 -8.42
CA GLN A 1127 -1.65 9.75 -9.57
C GLN A 1127 -3.10 9.23 -9.57
N THR A 1128 -4.04 9.78 -8.80
CA THR A 1128 -5.45 9.29 -8.89
C THR A 1128 -6.52 10.36 -8.82
N ASP A 1129 -7.54 10.19 -9.66
CA ASP A 1129 -8.69 11.07 -9.94
C ASP A 1129 -9.65 11.35 -8.76
N ASN A 1130 -9.50 10.68 -7.61
CA ASN A 1130 -10.35 10.90 -6.44
C ASN A 1130 -9.54 10.81 -5.13
N ILE A 1131 -9.14 11.98 -4.63
CA ILE A 1131 -8.25 12.19 -3.47
C ILE A 1131 -8.83 11.59 -2.18
N GLU A 1132 -10.14 11.68 -2.00
CA GLU A 1132 -10.82 11.11 -0.85
C GLU A 1132 -10.85 9.58 -0.89
N LYS A 1133 -11.06 9.00 -2.08
CA LYS A 1133 -10.93 7.54 -2.26
C LYS A 1133 -9.51 7.06 -2.00
N LEU A 1134 -8.49 7.84 -2.28
CA LEU A 1134 -7.11 7.48 -1.94
C LEU A 1134 -6.91 7.44 -0.41
N LEU A 1135 -7.54 8.36 0.33
CA LEU A 1135 -7.48 8.46 1.79
C LEU A 1135 -8.34 7.39 2.51
N ILE A 1136 -9.41 6.96 1.85
CA ILE A 1136 -10.18 5.79 2.28
C ILE A 1136 -9.38 4.54 1.96
N ASN A 1137 -8.85 4.39 0.73
CA ASN A 1137 -8.04 3.25 0.27
C ASN A 1137 -6.66 3.16 0.95
N THR A 1138 -6.21 4.22 1.64
CA THR A 1138 -5.10 4.10 2.60
C THR A 1138 -5.50 3.18 3.75
N SER A 1139 -4.51 2.50 4.33
CA SER A 1139 -4.77 1.50 5.37
C SER A 1139 -5.63 2.07 6.52
N ALA A 1140 -6.57 1.27 7.05
CA ALA A 1140 -7.37 1.65 8.22
C ALA A 1140 -6.50 2.12 9.43
N GLN A 1141 -5.24 1.70 9.48
CA GLN A 1141 -4.23 2.17 10.43
C GLN A 1141 -3.89 3.66 10.28
N GLN A 1142 -3.73 4.15 9.05
CA GLN A 1142 -3.49 5.57 8.77
C GLN A 1142 -4.70 6.43 9.17
N LEU A 1143 -5.92 5.97 8.95
CA LEU A 1143 -7.14 6.63 9.42
C LEU A 1143 -7.19 6.70 10.95
N SER A 1144 -6.84 5.62 11.66
CA SER A 1144 -6.76 5.66 13.12
C SER A 1144 -5.66 6.61 13.63
N SER A 1145 -4.55 6.73 12.91
CA SER A 1145 -3.46 7.67 13.24
C SER A 1145 -3.90 9.11 13.05
N MET A 1146 -4.57 9.41 11.94
CA MET A 1146 -5.12 10.73 11.62
C MET A 1146 -6.10 11.22 12.69
N VAL A 1147 -7.04 10.37 13.12
CA VAL A 1147 -7.98 10.73 14.21
C VAL A 1147 -7.24 11.07 15.50
N LYS A 1148 -6.17 10.35 15.82
CA LYS A 1148 -5.36 10.61 17.02
C LYS A 1148 -4.59 11.93 16.92
N SER A 1149 -4.03 12.24 15.76
CA SER A 1149 -3.44 13.56 15.49
C SER A 1149 -4.47 14.68 15.65
N LEU A 1150 -5.69 14.47 15.15
CA LEU A 1150 -6.79 15.42 15.34
C LEU A 1150 -7.15 15.62 16.82
N GLU A 1151 -7.18 14.54 17.62
CA GLU A 1151 -7.43 14.62 19.07
C GLU A 1151 -6.36 15.42 19.80
N LEU A 1152 -5.09 15.22 19.44
CA LEU A 1152 -3.97 15.98 20.02
C LEU A 1152 -4.06 17.47 19.63
N ALA A 1153 -4.34 17.77 18.37
CA ALA A 1153 -4.54 19.13 17.89
C ALA A 1153 -5.69 19.84 18.64
N MET A 1154 -6.78 19.12 18.89
CA MET A 1154 -7.93 19.63 19.63
C MET A 1154 -7.64 19.95 21.09
N GLU A 1155 -6.88 19.11 21.78
CA GLU A 1155 -6.52 19.40 23.18
C GLU A 1155 -5.58 20.60 23.28
N TYR A 1156 -4.51 20.61 22.49
CA TYR A 1156 -3.50 21.66 22.58
C TYR A 1156 -3.98 22.99 21.98
N GLY A 1157 -5.12 23.00 21.28
CA GLY A 1157 -5.67 24.17 20.60
C GLY A 1157 -4.73 24.69 19.51
N ARG A 1158 -3.98 23.80 18.85
CA ARG A 1158 -2.96 24.14 17.85
C ARG A 1158 -3.32 23.53 16.50
N ASP A 1159 -2.94 24.23 15.44
CA ASP A 1159 -3.01 23.68 14.10
C ASP A 1159 -2.02 22.51 13.97
N ASP A 1160 -2.39 21.49 13.21
CA ASP A 1160 -1.54 20.32 12.97
C ASP A 1160 -1.64 19.88 11.49
N ILE A 1161 -0.59 19.21 11.03
CA ILE A 1161 -0.47 18.71 9.66
C ILE A 1161 -0.24 17.20 9.72
N PHE A 1162 -1.20 16.43 9.23
CA PHE A 1162 -1.08 14.99 9.08
C PHE A 1162 -0.54 14.64 7.70
N LYS A 1163 0.60 13.94 7.66
CA LYS A 1163 1.21 13.45 6.42
C LYS A 1163 0.98 11.96 6.27
N THR A 1164 0.48 11.55 5.12
CA THR A 1164 0.40 10.12 4.77
C THR A 1164 1.80 9.58 4.42
N ASN A 1165 2.30 8.64 5.22
CA ASN A 1165 3.54 7.90 4.91
C ASN A 1165 3.18 6.55 4.28
N ASN A 1166 3.79 6.23 3.13
CA ASN A 1166 3.65 4.95 2.43
C ASN A 1166 4.44 3.80 3.08
N GLU A 1167 5.15 4.04 4.19
CA GLU A 1167 5.91 2.99 4.87
C GLU A 1167 4.96 2.07 5.65
N GLN A 1168 4.96 0.78 5.29
CA GLN A 1168 4.27 -0.23 6.07
C GLN A 1168 4.85 -0.22 7.50
N PRO A 1169 4.02 -0.18 8.55
CA PRO A 1169 4.51 -0.21 9.91
C PRO A 1169 5.16 -1.58 10.17
N PHE A 1170 6.48 -1.60 10.15
CA PHE A 1170 7.24 -2.79 10.47
C PHE A 1170 7.12 -3.07 11.97
N VAL A 1171 6.30 -4.06 12.35
CA VAL A 1171 6.33 -4.59 13.72
C VAL A 1171 7.72 -5.15 13.95
N ASN A 1172 8.50 -4.55 14.85
CA ASN A 1172 9.82 -5.05 15.21
C ASN A 1172 9.67 -6.35 16.03
N PHE A 1173 9.37 -7.44 15.33
CA PHE A 1173 9.12 -8.77 15.88
C PHE A 1173 10.24 -9.21 16.81
N LYS A 1174 11.50 -8.96 16.42
CA LYS A 1174 12.69 -9.26 17.23
C LYS A 1174 12.61 -8.57 18.60
N LYS A 1175 12.38 -7.25 18.62
CA LYS A 1175 12.32 -6.46 19.86
C LYS A 1175 11.15 -6.87 20.78
N LYS A 1176 10.01 -7.23 20.21
CA LYS A 1176 8.85 -7.71 21.00
C LYS A 1176 9.12 -9.10 21.57
N LEU A 1177 9.66 -10.00 20.75
CA LEU A 1177 9.98 -11.36 21.18
C LEU A 1177 11.04 -11.39 22.30
N THR A 1178 12.11 -10.59 22.20
CA THR A 1178 13.12 -10.51 23.29
C THR A 1178 12.51 -10.07 24.61
N LYS A 1179 11.59 -9.10 24.54
CA LYS A 1179 10.94 -8.55 25.72
C LYS A 1179 10.02 -9.56 26.40
N ILE A 1180 9.22 -10.29 25.62
CA ILE A 1180 8.36 -11.39 26.13
C ILE A 1180 9.22 -12.47 26.80
N LEU A 1181 10.36 -12.79 26.19
CA LEU A 1181 11.30 -13.80 26.71
C LEU A 1181 12.17 -13.28 27.87
N GLY A 1182 12.14 -11.97 28.16
CA GLY A 1182 12.98 -11.35 29.19
C GLY A 1182 14.48 -11.36 28.87
N ILE A 1183 14.85 -11.52 27.60
CA ILE A 1183 16.25 -11.58 27.13
C ILE A 1183 16.85 -10.18 27.20
N LYS A 1184 17.91 -10.01 28.00
CA LYS A 1184 18.56 -8.71 28.22
C LYS A 1184 19.75 -8.47 27.29
N ASN A 1185 20.43 -9.53 26.86
CA ASN A 1185 21.63 -9.47 26.01
C ASN A 1185 21.48 -10.37 24.77
N ASP A 1186 22.04 -9.93 23.65
CA ASP A 1186 21.99 -10.63 22.35
C ASP A 1186 22.68 -12.02 22.37
N ASP A 1187 23.48 -12.33 23.40
CA ASP A 1187 24.21 -13.61 23.56
C ASP A 1187 23.32 -14.76 24.12
N GLU A 1188 22.15 -14.45 24.72
CA GLU A 1188 21.22 -15.47 25.23
C GLU A 1188 20.44 -16.19 24.12
N TYR A 1189 20.48 -15.66 22.89
CA TYR A 1189 19.84 -16.26 21.69
C TYR A 1189 20.44 -17.60 21.24
N VAL A 1190 21.59 -18.00 21.79
CA VAL A 1190 22.44 -19.08 21.23
C VAL A 1190 22.23 -20.44 21.92
N SER A 1191 21.35 -20.52 22.93
CA SER A 1191 21.06 -21.82 23.54
C SER A 1191 20.06 -22.59 22.66
N ASN A 1192 20.40 -23.82 22.24
CA ASN A 1192 19.47 -24.79 21.59
C ASN A 1192 18.32 -25.24 22.52
N LYS A 1193 17.99 -24.45 23.54
CA LYS A 1193 16.91 -24.70 24.49
C LYS A 1193 15.58 -24.43 23.81
N THR A 1194 14.66 -25.37 23.97
CA THR A 1194 13.27 -25.19 23.53
C THR A 1194 12.57 -24.16 24.42
N LEU A 1195 11.45 -23.59 23.95
CA LEU A 1195 10.61 -22.72 24.79
C LEU A 1195 10.14 -23.42 26.08
N LYS A 1196 10.00 -24.75 26.05
CA LYS A 1196 9.76 -25.60 27.22
C LYS A 1196 10.93 -25.59 28.20
N ASP A 1197 12.16 -25.70 27.72
CA ASP A 1197 13.37 -25.68 28.56
C ASP A 1197 13.62 -24.30 29.20
N LEU A 1198 13.06 -23.24 28.61
CA LEU A 1198 13.08 -21.88 29.15
C LEU A 1198 12.00 -21.65 30.24
N GLY A 1199 11.16 -22.65 30.55
CA GLY A 1199 10.13 -22.54 31.59
C GLY A 1199 9.02 -21.54 31.26
N ILE A 1200 8.74 -21.34 29.96
CA ILE A 1200 7.76 -20.36 29.50
C ILE A 1200 6.33 -20.84 29.82
N THR A 1201 5.52 -19.96 30.39
CA THR A 1201 4.17 -20.26 30.86
C THR A 1201 3.17 -20.38 29.71
N THR A 1202 2.01 -21.00 29.94
CA THR A 1202 0.94 -21.12 28.93
C THR A 1202 0.44 -19.75 28.44
N LEU A 1203 0.42 -18.72 29.30
CA LEU A 1203 0.03 -17.36 28.92
C LEU A 1203 1.10 -16.69 28.05
N LEU A 1204 2.38 -16.81 28.40
CA LEU A 1204 3.47 -16.30 27.58
C LEU A 1204 3.58 -17.04 26.23
N LEU A 1205 3.31 -18.34 26.17
CA LEU A 1205 3.21 -19.09 24.91
C LEU A 1205 2.06 -18.58 24.04
N LYS A 1206 0.90 -18.28 24.63
CA LYS A 1206 -0.21 -17.63 23.91
C LYS A 1206 0.18 -16.24 23.41
N GLU A 1207 0.93 -15.47 24.18
CA GLU A 1207 1.45 -14.16 23.78
C GLU A 1207 2.40 -14.25 22.58
N ILE A 1208 3.37 -15.17 22.61
CA ILE A 1208 4.26 -15.45 21.48
C ILE A 1208 3.46 -15.90 20.26
N ASN A 1209 2.48 -16.78 20.45
CA ASN A 1209 1.66 -17.29 19.34
C ASN A 1209 0.79 -16.19 18.71
N ILE A 1210 0.24 -15.28 19.51
CA ILE A 1210 -0.49 -14.11 19.02
C ILE A 1210 0.44 -13.21 18.22
N LEU A 1211 1.64 -12.90 18.73
CA LEU A 1211 2.64 -12.10 18.02
C LEU A 1211 3.01 -12.73 16.66
N ILE A 1212 3.25 -14.05 16.64
CA ILE A 1212 3.55 -14.80 15.41
C ILE A 1212 2.37 -14.78 14.44
N ASN A 1213 1.16 -15.04 14.91
CA ASN A 1213 -0.05 -15.01 14.09
C ASN A 1213 -0.27 -13.62 13.49
N THR A 1214 -0.07 -12.57 14.29
CA THR A 1214 -0.27 -11.22 13.79
C THR A 1214 0.73 -10.83 12.71
N VAL A 1215 2.02 -11.16 12.88
CA VAL A 1215 3.07 -10.78 11.93
C VAL A 1215 3.11 -11.69 10.70
N TYR A 1216 2.94 -13.00 10.90
CA TYR A 1216 3.19 -14.02 9.89
C TYR A 1216 1.96 -14.85 9.50
N GLY A 1217 0.82 -14.67 10.17
CA GLY A 1217 -0.42 -15.41 9.89
C GLY A 1217 -0.46 -16.83 10.47
N PHE A 1218 0.61 -17.28 11.14
CA PHE A 1218 0.72 -18.63 11.68
C PHE A 1218 0.14 -18.76 13.08
N ASN A 1219 -0.64 -19.82 13.30
CA ASN A 1219 -1.15 -20.19 14.60
C ASN A 1219 -0.65 -21.60 14.98
N TYR A 1220 0.27 -21.66 15.94
CA TYR A 1220 0.83 -22.91 16.42
C TYR A 1220 0.00 -23.49 17.57
N ALA A 1221 -0.14 -24.81 17.62
CA ALA A 1221 -0.63 -25.45 18.84
C ALA A 1221 0.38 -25.22 19.99
N PRO A 1222 -0.07 -25.06 21.25
CA PRO A 1222 0.83 -24.80 22.38
C PRO A 1222 1.97 -25.82 22.50
N GLU A 1223 1.68 -27.11 22.26
CA GLU A 1223 2.67 -28.20 22.29
C GLU A 1223 3.71 -28.08 21.17
N GLN A 1224 3.30 -27.65 19.98
CA GLN A 1224 4.22 -27.43 18.86
C GLN A 1224 5.16 -26.25 19.15
N LEU A 1225 4.61 -25.18 19.72
CA LEU A 1225 5.37 -23.97 20.05
C LEU A 1225 6.37 -24.23 21.19
N GLN A 1226 5.98 -25.01 22.21
CA GLN A 1226 6.86 -25.43 23.31
C GLN A 1226 8.16 -26.08 22.84
N ASN A 1227 8.10 -26.83 21.74
CA ASN A 1227 9.25 -27.56 21.18
C ASN A 1227 10.08 -26.72 20.19
N LYS A 1228 9.70 -25.46 19.91
CA LYS A 1228 10.48 -24.56 19.05
C LYS A 1228 11.65 -23.96 19.83
N THR A 1229 12.72 -23.65 19.10
CA THR A 1229 13.91 -22.93 19.60
C THR A 1229 13.96 -21.53 18.99
N VAL A 1230 14.51 -20.56 19.70
CA VAL A 1230 14.75 -19.21 19.17
C VAL A 1230 16.20 -19.13 18.72
N GLN A 1231 16.46 -18.80 17.45
CA GLN A 1231 17.80 -18.66 16.88
C GLN A 1231 17.98 -17.28 16.25
N ARG A 1232 19.18 -16.70 16.35
CA ARG A 1232 19.57 -15.48 15.64
C ARG A 1232 19.94 -15.85 14.21
N LYS A 1233 19.06 -15.58 13.24
CA LYS A 1233 19.37 -15.64 11.81
C LYS A 1233 19.61 -14.24 11.27
#